data_AF-A0A940J8N5-F1
#
_entry.id   AF-A0A940J8N5-F1
#
_cell.length_a   1.000
_cell.length_b   1.000
_cell.length_c   1.000
_cell.angle_alpha   90.00
_cell.angle_beta   90.00
_cell.angle_gamma   90.00
#
_symmetry.space_group_name_H-M   'P 1'
#
loop_
_entity.id
_entity.type
_entity.pdbx_description
1 polymer ?
#
loop_
_entity_poly.entity_id
_entity_poly.type
_entity_poly.pdbx_seq_one_letter_code
_entity_poly.pdbx_strand_id
1 'polypeptide(L)'
;PTPSPTPDPLPGGSVRLETAWRNSSSVIEKQSTVVSPGDTTPLDVDGDSQPDFDAVVSLGSGDVSLDVEPTGASAPPAEVVAVVSDPQHHVLGRDGVRFGFDATDATSPDNFSATAGAGDSFDLTVDQDAPAAAVATAFDGTDAARVDPVDVRLAAPPESAEFGLDFSHAGTAADPQRLAFTGRDGSSQPAGVGEISFTADGGAPALGRGTVAAGTLDGVPSDLVLRVSHEGDATTLDAATPGGAPASIDSAKIGAAASAAAIRYPQIAIDPVDGLYLRDTTGDPFVLGVRASNLTHLEAAFGRTTRLDADTADGMIMVDGATDAATGTLTTGTASLPSLDLTADLDAGSLHAAGGAPLADVDLVYTLADAGVLGASTVKLAASGVGVDTTLTFDGDPRATTGLITGAELTSDASVNLRLALASAGETATLPAADVTNTLDLAATGTATTLTARVNGLRSLHVNPQSGTFSGTLTSSRPTTVNATVQTLAGDGTATGEDSKLNTSVTNAPTSFSLSVAPRAAANGGGAQLAWTGTTTTSQVTVAFSGPDLIDGVGELSADVRGVPQSFASVLQEPGSGTAVFSTTVSGGASIDELRLAAGIGTLPATGAASDKLAYIDGTEPEISVKLTGLKGASFAPSPTALTLDNVEALTKPVALSAKVPNTTGPDMTLSGTLNKPSFHTEVSAVPAGAAPAKLSFAVTNGSTATPRTMSSLSLSFTNASSSPSAAVSLTNVPRSFTGCVADGGSCVSTAVADLPAAVLSTWTGPNACSPQPQVPGNVNRRPYSPGTSFAFDDDGSSGTSNNINQMVTINASMAGASGAFTINNLRVHTLRGDVADSGTTFTFKPIVSISAGEVPRMYAWMDSESTPFVVNDLRTPAMPKLVMGTDSAPARARKRLAWVPGAVRSSILGCSVGQNISTQAQNALDCGGAKEMQLGTSIGTLNMFNLPLFGDVLGICGGTV
;
A
#
# COMPACT_ATOMS: atom_id res chain seq x y z
N PRO A 1 -1.02 8.30 -86.87
CA PRO A 1 -1.72 7.10 -86.36
C PRO A 1 -2.32 6.31 -87.53
N THR A 2 -1.63 5.25 -87.95
CA THR A 2 -2.24 4.16 -88.71
C THR A 2 -3.38 3.55 -87.88
N PRO A 3 -4.55 3.24 -88.46
CA PRO A 3 -5.59 2.52 -87.73
C PRO A 3 -5.02 1.16 -87.29
N SER A 4 -5.15 0.86 -86.00
CA SER A 4 -4.79 -0.44 -85.46
C SER A 4 -5.62 -1.51 -86.18
N PRO A 5 -5.04 -2.66 -86.58
CA PRO A 5 -5.81 -3.74 -87.15
C PRO A 5 -6.86 -4.22 -86.15
N THR A 6 -8.10 -4.34 -86.61
CA THR A 6 -9.20 -4.96 -85.87
C THR A 6 -8.78 -6.38 -85.47
N PRO A 7 -8.84 -6.76 -84.18
CA PRO A 7 -8.59 -8.13 -83.76
C PRO A 7 -9.56 -9.09 -84.49
N ASP A 8 -9.06 -10.24 -84.95
CA ASP A 8 -9.93 -11.30 -85.46
C ASP A 8 -10.89 -11.72 -84.33
N PRO A 9 -12.22 -11.77 -84.56
CA PRO A 9 -13.16 -12.22 -83.55
C PRO A 9 -12.87 -13.68 -83.20
N LEU A 10 -12.70 -13.96 -81.90
CA LEU A 10 -12.58 -15.32 -81.39
C LEU A 10 -13.86 -16.10 -81.77
N PRO A 11 -13.76 -17.20 -82.54
CA PRO A 11 -14.94 -17.89 -83.04
C PRO A 11 -15.58 -18.74 -81.92
N GLY A 12 -16.76 -18.32 -81.43
CA GLY A 12 -17.73 -19.23 -80.79
C GLY A 12 -18.19 -18.92 -79.36
N GLY A 13 -17.83 -17.78 -78.76
CA GLY A 13 -18.39 -17.37 -77.47
C GLY A 13 -19.83 -16.83 -77.62
N SER A 14 -20.79 -17.38 -76.88
CA SER A 14 -22.13 -16.80 -76.75
C SER A 14 -22.23 -16.03 -75.43
N VAL A 15 -22.65 -14.77 -75.47
CA VAL A 15 -22.86 -13.95 -74.27
C VAL A 15 -24.32 -13.96 -73.88
N ARG A 16 -24.63 -13.92 -72.59
CA ARG A 16 -26.00 -13.78 -72.09
C ARG A 16 -26.21 -12.38 -71.54
N LEU A 17 -27.00 -11.57 -72.21
CA LEU A 17 -27.38 -10.24 -71.75
C LEU A 17 -28.65 -10.35 -70.88
N GLU A 18 -28.58 -9.90 -69.64
CA GLU A 18 -29.70 -9.89 -68.70
C GLU A 18 -30.17 -8.46 -68.46
N THR A 19 -31.44 -8.20 -68.75
CA THR A 19 -32.09 -6.95 -68.36
C THR A 19 -33.07 -7.22 -67.25
N ALA A 20 -33.08 -6.35 -66.25
CA ALA A 20 -34.02 -6.38 -65.16
C ALA A 20 -34.63 -4.99 -64.99
N TRP A 21 -35.94 -4.90 -64.74
CA TRP A 21 -36.57 -3.59 -64.59
C TRP A 21 -37.71 -3.64 -63.59
N ARG A 22 -37.97 -2.48 -62.99
CA ARG A 22 -39.09 -2.33 -62.06
C ARG A 22 -40.33 -1.93 -62.85
N ASN A 23 -41.27 -2.85 -63.02
CA ASN A 23 -42.54 -2.56 -63.68
C ASN A 23 -43.41 -1.59 -62.84
N SER A 24 -44.54 -1.15 -63.39
CA SER A 24 -45.47 -0.22 -62.72
C SER A 24 -46.07 -0.76 -61.40
N SER A 25 -45.92 -2.05 -61.10
CA SER A 25 -46.35 -2.71 -59.86
C SER A 25 -45.21 -2.89 -58.86
N SER A 26 -44.04 -2.29 -59.11
CA SER A 26 -42.82 -2.41 -58.33
C SER A 26 -42.22 -3.84 -58.28
N VAL A 27 -42.63 -4.72 -59.19
CA VAL A 27 -42.04 -6.07 -59.35
C VAL A 27 -40.84 -5.97 -60.30
N ILE A 28 -39.75 -6.65 -59.95
CA ILE A 28 -38.58 -6.77 -60.82
C ILE A 28 -38.87 -7.88 -61.84
N GLU A 29 -39.02 -7.51 -63.11
CA GLU A 29 -39.05 -8.45 -64.22
C GLU A 29 -37.63 -8.65 -64.75
N LYS A 30 -37.36 -9.82 -65.34
CA LYS A 30 -36.05 -10.15 -65.91
C LYS A 30 -36.22 -10.75 -67.29
N GLN A 31 -35.43 -10.28 -68.25
CA GLN A 31 -35.31 -10.85 -69.58
C GLN A 31 -33.85 -11.22 -69.84
N SER A 32 -33.66 -12.35 -70.53
CA SER A 32 -32.33 -12.85 -70.85
C SER A 32 -32.24 -13.17 -72.34
N THR A 33 -31.27 -12.54 -73.00
CA THR A 33 -31.04 -12.66 -74.45
C THR A 33 -29.63 -13.17 -74.70
N VAL A 34 -29.49 -14.19 -75.54
CA VAL A 34 -28.17 -14.65 -75.98
C VAL A 34 -27.72 -13.79 -77.16
N VAL A 35 -26.58 -13.13 -77.03
CA VAL A 35 -26.04 -12.17 -78.00
C VAL A 35 -24.70 -12.63 -78.55
N SER A 36 -24.41 -12.25 -79.78
CA SER A 36 -23.09 -12.45 -80.39
C SER A 36 -22.21 -11.22 -80.11
N PRO A 37 -20.96 -11.40 -79.63
CA PRO A 37 -20.06 -10.29 -79.40
C PRO A 37 -19.89 -9.39 -80.63
N GLY A 38 -20.01 -8.07 -80.43
CA GLY A 38 -19.92 -7.04 -81.45
C GLY A 38 -21.24 -6.68 -82.15
N ASP A 39 -22.31 -7.45 -81.95
CA ASP A 39 -23.64 -7.15 -82.52
C ASP A 39 -24.43 -6.22 -81.60
N THR A 40 -25.07 -5.20 -82.20
CA THR A 40 -26.06 -4.36 -81.52
C THR A 40 -27.31 -5.17 -81.20
N THR A 41 -27.64 -5.26 -79.92
CA THR A 41 -28.81 -5.98 -79.40
C THR A 41 -29.82 -4.99 -78.83
N PRO A 42 -31.02 -4.88 -79.43
CA PRO A 42 -32.09 -4.07 -78.86
C PRO A 42 -32.63 -4.71 -77.57
N LEU A 43 -32.83 -3.89 -76.55
CA LEU A 43 -33.33 -4.25 -75.23
C LEU A 43 -34.61 -3.47 -74.93
N ASP A 44 -35.67 -4.20 -74.63
CA ASP A 44 -36.95 -3.67 -74.17
C ASP A 44 -37.07 -3.96 -72.66
N VAL A 45 -37.34 -2.94 -71.87
CA VAL A 45 -37.40 -2.97 -70.41
C VAL A 45 -38.64 -2.27 -69.87
N ASP A 46 -39.68 -2.09 -70.69
CA ASP A 46 -41.00 -1.67 -70.23
C ASP A 46 -42.14 -2.54 -70.80
N GLY A 47 -41.79 -3.45 -71.72
CA GLY A 47 -42.69 -4.42 -72.33
C GLY A 47 -43.53 -3.82 -73.45
N ASP A 48 -43.15 -2.66 -73.98
CA ASP A 48 -43.76 -2.10 -75.18
C ASP A 48 -43.25 -2.78 -76.47
N SER A 49 -43.34 -2.14 -77.63
CA SER A 49 -42.92 -2.76 -78.91
C SER A 49 -41.67 -2.13 -79.50
N GLN A 50 -41.14 -1.11 -78.83
CA GLN A 50 -39.95 -0.37 -79.17
C GLN A 50 -38.86 -0.75 -78.16
N PRO A 51 -37.62 -0.95 -78.59
CA PRO A 51 -36.53 -1.07 -77.64
C PRO A 51 -36.36 0.26 -76.88
N ASP A 52 -35.97 0.15 -75.62
CA ASP A 52 -35.57 1.28 -74.78
C ASP A 52 -34.07 1.55 -74.90
N PHE A 53 -33.27 0.48 -75.07
CA PHE A 53 -31.81 0.54 -75.17
C PHE A 53 -31.29 -0.30 -76.34
N ASP A 54 -30.16 0.11 -76.90
CA ASP A 54 -29.29 -0.69 -77.75
C ASP A 54 -28.04 -1.03 -76.93
N ALA A 55 -27.69 -2.32 -76.88
CA ALA A 55 -26.52 -2.80 -76.17
C ALA A 55 -25.53 -3.51 -77.10
N VAL A 56 -24.24 -3.24 -76.95
CA VAL A 56 -23.15 -3.92 -77.66
C VAL A 56 -22.24 -4.55 -76.62
N VAL A 57 -22.05 -5.88 -76.68
CA VAL A 57 -21.04 -6.56 -75.86
C VAL A 57 -19.83 -6.86 -76.72
N SER A 58 -18.64 -6.43 -76.30
CA SER A 58 -17.37 -6.71 -76.98
C SER A 58 -16.47 -7.60 -76.12
N LEU A 59 -15.75 -8.54 -76.75
CA LEU A 59 -14.74 -9.38 -76.09
C LEU A 59 -13.35 -8.97 -76.58
N GLY A 60 -12.48 -8.56 -75.68
CA GLY A 60 -11.08 -8.26 -75.96
C GLY A 60 -10.13 -9.33 -75.41
N SER A 61 -8.84 -9.02 -75.33
CA SER A 61 -7.80 -9.94 -74.88
C SER A 61 -7.64 -9.88 -73.36
N GLY A 62 -8.63 -10.37 -72.63
CA GLY A 62 -8.65 -10.36 -71.15
C GLY A 62 -9.79 -9.55 -70.53
N ASP A 63 -10.58 -8.87 -71.36
CA ASP A 63 -11.62 -7.93 -70.96
C ASP A 63 -12.94 -8.14 -71.72
N VAL A 64 -14.04 -7.76 -71.09
CA VAL A 64 -15.36 -7.65 -71.71
C VAL A 64 -15.84 -6.22 -71.57
N SER A 65 -16.32 -5.64 -72.66
CA SER A 65 -16.97 -4.33 -72.63
C SER A 65 -18.48 -4.44 -72.92
N LEU A 66 -19.28 -3.60 -72.29
CA LEU A 66 -20.71 -3.42 -72.50
C LEU A 66 -20.96 -1.93 -72.76
N ASP A 67 -21.40 -1.60 -73.96
CA ASP A 67 -21.88 -0.27 -74.33
C ASP A 67 -23.41 -0.30 -74.39
N VAL A 68 -24.08 0.64 -73.73
CA VAL A 68 -25.55 0.77 -73.71
C VAL A 68 -25.93 2.22 -74.04
N GLU A 69 -26.77 2.38 -75.07
CA GLU A 69 -27.30 3.66 -75.53
C GLU A 69 -28.84 3.59 -75.55
N PRO A 70 -29.59 4.61 -75.10
CA PRO A 70 -31.04 4.67 -75.18
C PRO A 70 -31.48 4.90 -76.63
N THR A 71 -32.55 4.21 -77.05
CA THR A 71 -33.13 4.34 -78.41
C THR A 71 -34.50 5.03 -78.41
N GLY A 72 -35.08 5.28 -77.23
CA GLY A 72 -36.40 5.91 -77.01
C GLY A 72 -36.38 7.26 -76.28
N ALA A 73 -37.55 7.90 -76.14
CA ALA A 73 -37.68 9.24 -75.54
C ALA A 73 -37.87 9.25 -74.01
N SER A 74 -38.02 8.07 -73.39
CA SER A 74 -38.17 7.90 -71.95
C SER A 74 -37.30 6.74 -71.49
N ALA A 75 -36.35 6.99 -70.61
CA ALA A 75 -35.49 5.95 -70.07
C ALA A 75 -36.12 5.39 -68.77
N PRO A 76 -36.62 4.14 -68.76
CA PRO A 76 -37.23 3.55 -67.58
C PRO A 76 -36.17 3.17 -66.53
N PRO A 77 -36.54 3.08 -65.24
CA PRO A 77 -35.64 2.60 -64.20
C PRO A 77 -35.35 1.10 -64.40
N ALA A 78 -34.23 0.82 -65.06
CA ALA A 78 -33.78 -0.53 -65.40
C ALA A 78 -32.37 -0.81 -64.84
N GLU A 79 -32.14 -2.07 -64.48
CA GLU A 79 -30.83 -2.68 -64.29
C GLU A 79 -30.48 -3.41 -65.61
N VAL A 80 -29.42 -3.00 -66.29
CA VAL A 80 -28.95 -3.66 -67.52
C VAL A 80 -27.59 -4.25 -67.25
N VAL A 81 -27.46 -5.58 -67.39
CA VAL A 81 -26.24 -6.29 -67.02
C VAL A 81 -25.89 -7.37 -68.05
N ALA A 82 -24.67 -7.33 -68.58
CA ALA A 82 -24.14 -8.41 -69.40
C ALA A 82 -23.57 -9.51 -68.51
N VAL A 83 -23.95 -10.77 -68.78
CA VAL A 83 -23.36 -11.98 -68.18
C VAL A 83 -22.61 -12.74 -69.26
N VAL A 84 -21.28 -12.69 -69.19
CA VAL A 84 -20.39 -13.43 -70.07
C VAL A 84 -19.91 -14.67 -69.34
N SER A 85 -19.99 -15.84 -69.99
CA SER A 85 -19.47 -17.09 -69.43
C SER A 85 -18.34 -17.61 -70.31
N ASP A 86 -17.23 -17.98 -69.69
CA ASP A 86 -16.07 -18.63 -70.31
C ASP A 86 -15.59 -19.79 -69.42
N PRO A 87 -16.33 -20.91 -69.42
CA PRO A 87 -16.13 -22.02 -68.48
C PRO A 87 -14.79 -22.79 -68.65
N GLN A 88 -13.95 -22.31 -69.56
CA GLN A 88 -12.64 -22.87 -69.86
C GLN A 88 -11.51 -21.85 -69.60
N HIS A 89 -11.85 -20.66 -69.08
CA HIS A 89 -10.94 -19.61 -68.65
C HIS A 89 -9.98 -19.15 -69.77
N HIS A 90 -10.41 -19.16 -71.04
CA HIS A 90 -9.53 -18.83 -72.16
C HIS A 90 -9.29 -17.33 -72.32
N VAL A 91 -10.33 -16.53 -72.07
CA VAL A 91 -10.42 -15.09 -72.29
C VAL A 91 -10.63 -14.37 -70.97
N LEU A 92 -11.51 -14.90 -70.10
CA LEU A 92 -11.95 -14.18 -68.89
C LEU A 92 -11.21 -14.58 -67.62
N GLY A 93 -10.25 -15.50 -67.64
CA GLY A 93 -9.56 -16.01 -66.45
C GLY A 93 -10.43 -16.71 -65.38
N ARG A 94 -11.76 -16.59 -65.46
CA ARG A 94 -12.83 -17.09 -64.59
C ARG A 94 -13.98 -17.67 -65.42
N ASP A 95 -14.83 -18.52 -64.83
CA ASP A 95 -15.95 -19.12 -65.57
C ASP A 95 -17.03 -18.10 -65.99
N GLY A 96 -17.17 -16.97 -65.29
CA GLY A 96 -18.14 -15.94 -65.62
C GLY A 96 -17.85 -14.53 -65.09
N VAL A 97 -18.28 -13.53 -65.86
CA VAL A 97 -18.24 -12.11 -65.51
C VAL A 97 -19.62 -11.49 -65.79
N ARG A 98 -20.20 -10.83 -64.79
CA ARG A 98 -21.48 -10.12 -64.85
C ARG A 98 -21.22 -8.64 -64.61
N PHE A 99 -21.58 -7.73 -65.49
CA PHE A 99 -21.34 -6.29 -65.25
C PHE A 99 -22.29 -5.39 -66.05
N GLY A 100 -22.54 -4.19 -65.54
CA GLY A 100 -23.49 -3.25 -66.12
C GLY A 100 -23.89 -2.14 -65.14
N PHE A 101 -25.06 -1.54 -65.34
CA PHE A 101 -25.60 -0.52 -64.46
C PHE A 101 -26.90 -0.96 -63.79
N ASP A 102 -27.15 -0.44 -62.60
CA ASP A 102 -28.40 -0.55 -61.84
C ASP A 102 -28.98 0.86 -61.66
N ALA A 103 -29.98 1.20 -62.47
CA ALA A 103 -30.73 2.44 -62.35
C ALA A 103 -32.11 2.22 -61.69
N THR A 104 -32.33 1.11 -60.97
CA THR A 104 -33.61 0.89 -60.29
C THR A 104 -33.86 1.84 -59.12
N ASP A 105 -32.79 2.49 -58.64
CA ASP A 105 -32.78 3.47 -57.55
C ASP A 105 -32.53 4.93 -58.01
N ALA A 106 -32.24 5.17 -59.29
CA ALA A 106 -31.86 6.47 -59.87
C ALA A 106 -32.35 6.63 -61.33
N THR A 107 -31.87 7.64 -62.07
CA THR A 107 -32.10 7.74 -63.52
C THR A 107 -31.05 6.93 -64.28
N SER A 108 -31.46 6.18 -65.29
CA SER A 108 -30.52 5.51 -66.20
C SER A 108 -29.68 6.54 -66.96
N PRO A 109 -28.41 6.23 -67.27
CA PRO A 109 -27.56 7.12 -68.03
C PRO A 109 -28.01 7.17 -69.49
N ASP A 110 -27.75 8.30 -70.15
CA ASP A 110 -27.99 8.49 -71.58
C ASP A 110 -26.89 7.78 -72.42
N ASN A 111 -25.74 7.45 -71.83
CA ASN A 111 -24.71 6.58 -72.38
C ASN A 111 -24.01 5.85 -71.22
N PHE A 112 -23.83 4.55 -71.34
CA PHE A 112 -23.05 3.75 -70.39
C PHE A 112 -22.09 2.84 -71.13
N SER A 113 -20.81 2.92 -70.80
CA SER A 113 -19.79 1.96 -71.19
C SER A 113 -19.15 1.40 -69.94
N ALA A 114 -19.03 0.08 -69.86
CA ALA A 114 -18.21 -0.55 -68.83
C ALA A 114 -17.29 -1.59 -69.45
N THR A 115 -16.05 -1.64 -68.98
CA THR A 115 -15.08 -2.68 -69.34
C THR A 115 -14.67 -3.41 -68.06
N ALA A 116 -14.93 -4.72 -68.01
CA ALA A 116 -14.52 -5.60 -66.93
C ALA A 116 -13.38 -6.52 -67.40
N GLY A 117 -12.21 -6.40 -66.79
CA GLY A 117 -11.08 -7.32 -66.92
C GLY A 117 -11.12 -8.38 -65.82
N ALA A 118 -10.96 -9.64 -66.16
CA ALA A 118 -10.99 -10.75 -65.21
C ALA A 118 -9.68 -11.56 -65.28
N GLY A 119 -8.55 -10.91 -64.96
CA GLY A 119 -7.27 -11.59 -64.78
C GLY A 119 -7.14 -12.18 -63.38
N ASP A 120 -5.90 -12.23 -62.90
CA ASP A 120 -5.61 -12.41 -61.48
C ASP A 120 -6.18 -11.23 -60.64
N SER A 121 -6.25 -10.02 -61.24
CA SER A 121 -7.00 -8.87 -60.75
C SER A 121 -8.35 -8.70 -61.46
N PHE A 122 -9.33 -8.14 -60.75
CA PHE A 122 -10.62 -7.72 -61.29
C PHE A 122 -10.64 -6.20 -61.47
N ASP A 123 -10.66 -5.73 -62.71
CA ASP A 123 -10.64 -4.30 -63.03
C ASP A 123 -11.94 -3.92 -63.75
N LEU A 124 -12.66 -2.92 -63.23
CA LEU A 124 -13.89 -2.36 -63.80
C LEU A 124 -13.65 -0.89 -64.16
N THR A 125 -13.68 -0.58 -65.45
CA THR A 125 -13.73 0.81 -65.93
C THR A 125 -15.17 1.14 -66.32
N VAL A 126 -15.68 2.30 -65.93
CA VAL A 126 -17.02 2.82 -66.23
C VAL A 126 -16.89 4.21 -66.84
N ASP A 127 -17.61 4.45 -67.93
CA ASP A 127 -17.80 5.76 -68.56
C ASP A 127 -19.31 5.97 -68.74
N GLN A 128 -19.85 7.06 -68.21
CA GLN A 128 -21.27 7.38 -68.25
C GLN A 128 -21.51 8.89 -68.23
N ASP A 129 -22.58 9.36 -68.86
CA ASP A 129 -22.93 10.78 -68.92
C ASP A 129 -23.85 11.28 -67.79
N ALA A 130 -24.44 10.34 -67.04
CA ALA A 130 -25.14 10.62 -65.80
C ALA A 130 -24.81 9.55 -64.75
N PRO A 131 -24.70 9.90 -63.45
CA PRO A 131 -24.38 8.93 -62.41
C PRO A 131 -25.49 7.88 -62.23
N ALA A 132 -25.26 6.66 -62.71
CA ALA A 132 -26.01 5.47 -62.33
C ALA A 132 -25.12 4.49 -61.56
N ALA A 133 -25.71 3.63 -60.72
CA ALA A 133 -24.90 2.67 -59.97
C ALA A 133 -24.29 1.65 -60.95
N ALA A 134 -22.99 1.41 -60.85
CA ALA A 134 -22.33 0.36 -61.64
C ALA A 134 -22.25 -0.91 -60.80
N VAL A 135 -22.60 -2.04 -61.39
CA VAL A 135 -22.53 -3.37 -60.74
C VAL A 135 -21.61 -4.26 -61.56
N ALA A 136 -20.75 -5.01 -60.89
CA ALA A 136 -19.89 -5.97 -61.55
C ALA A 136 -19.57 -7.15 -60.63
N THR A 137 -19.57 -8.35 -61.18
CA THR A 137 -19.29 -9.61 -60.49
C THR A 137 -18.37 -10.47 -61.37
N ALA A 138 -17.35 -11.10 -60.81
CA ALA A 138 -16.65 -12.23 -61.42
C ALA A 138 -16.86 -13.49 -60.56
N PHE A 139 -17.03 -14.66 -61.16
CA PHE A 139 -17.26 -15.90 -60.42
C PHE A 139 -16.88 -17.15 -61.22
N ASP A 140 -16.59 -18.23 -60.51
CA ASP A 140 -16.44 -19.57 -61.08
C ASP A 140 -17.74 -20.38 -60.94
N GLY A 141 -17.91 -21.42 -61.75
CA GLY A 141 -19.09 -22.28 -61.77
C GLY A 141 -20.27 -21.71 -62.57
N THR A 142 -21.47 -21.79 -61.99
CA THR A 142 -22.71 -21.32 -62.65
C THR A 142 -23.25 -20.09 -61.93
N ASP A 143 -24.01 -19.24 -62.62
CA ASP A 143 -24.60 -18.04 -61.99
C ASP A 143 -25.47 -18.35 -60.75
N ALA A 144 -26.07 -19.54 -60.68
CA ALA A 144 -26.82 -20.01 -59.51
C ALA A 144 -25.96 -20.64 -58.40
N ALA A 145 -24.75 -21.11 -58.73
CA ALA A 145 -23.82 -21.77 -57.82
C ALA A 145 -22.43 -21.16 -58.00
N ARG A 146 -22.33 -19.85 -57.72
CA ARG A 146 -21.10 -19.06 -57.81
C ARG A 146 -20.07 -19.61 -56.84
N VAL A 147 -18.87 -19.90 -57.34
CA VAL A 147 -17.68 -20.29 -56.57
C VAL A 147 -16.70 -19.13 -56.65
N ASP A 148 -16.04 -18.81 -55.53
CA ASP A 148 -15.08 -17.71 -55.41
C ASP A 148 -15.57 -16.37 -56.01
N PRO A 149 -16.83 -15.93 -55.73
CA PRO A 149 -17.35 -14.70 -56.33
C PRO A 149 -16.62 -13.46 -55.82
N VAL A 150 -16.36 -12.55 -56.75
CA VAL A 150 -15.99 -11.17 -56.51
C VAL A 150 -17.15 -10.30 -56.96
N ASP A 151 -17.90 -9.69 -56.04
CA ASP A 151 -18.98 -8.76 -56.31
C ASP A 151 -18.55 -7.32 -55.99
N VAL A 152 -18.91 -6.35 -56.82
CA VAL A 152 -18.62 -4.92 -56.68
C VAL A 152 -19.86 -4.13 -57.09
N ARG A 153 -20.25 -3.14 -56.29
CA ARG A 153 -21.24 -2.12 -56.67
C ARG A 153 -20.74 -0.74 -56.29
N LEU A 154 -20.64 0.13 -57.28
CA LEU A 154 -20.33 1.55 -57.14
C LEU A 154 -21.66 2.31 -57.14
N ALA A 155 -22.04 2.96 -56.04
CA ALA A 155 -23.26 3.75 -55.98
C ALA A 155 -23.02 5.14 -56.60
N ALA A 156 -23.60 5.37 -57.78
CA ALA A 156 -23.47 6.60 -58.54
C ALA A 156 -22.00 7.07 -58.73
N PRO A 157 -21.11 6.25 -59.33
CA PRO A 157 -19.78 6.68 -59.72
C PRO A 157 -19.82 7.96 -60.58
N PRO A 158 -18.74 8.74 -60.58
CA PRO A 158 -18.63 9.91 -61.45
C PRO A 158 -18.61 9.49 -62.93
N GLU A 159 -18.66 10.47 -63.84
CA GLU A 159 -18.78 10.24 -65.29
C GLU A 159 -17.70 9.29 -65.84
N SER A 160 -16.48 9.31 -65.32
CA SER A 160 -15.48 8.28 -65.57
C SER A 160 -14.93 7.72 -64.27
N ALA A 161 -14.99 6.41 -64.09
CA ALA A 161 -14.49 5.72 -62.91
C ALA A 161 -13.69 4.46 -63.28
N GLU A 162 -12.59 4.22 -62.60
CA GLU A 162 -11.79 3.00 -62.66
C GLU A 162 -11.76 2.40 -61.27
N PHE A 163 -12.20 1.15 -61.15
CA PHE A 163 -12.15 0.36 -59.93
C PHE A 163 -11.28 -0.87 -60.18
N GLY A 164 -10.33 -1.14 -59.30
CA GLY A 164 -9.48 -2.33 -59.39
C GLY A 164 -9.50 -3.10 -58.08
N LEU A 165 -9.57 -4.42 -58.16
CA LEU A 165 -9.54 -5.32 -57.01
C LEU A 165 -8.58 -6.46 -57.26
N ASP A 166 -7.50 -6.50 -56.50
CA ASP A 166 -6.48 -7.54 -56.56
C ASP A 166 -6.40 -8.27 -55.22
N PHE A 167 -6.96 -9.49 -55.21
CA PHE A 167 -6.85 -10.45 -54.10
C PHE A 167 -6.02 -11.69 -54.48
N SER A 168 -5.33 -11.67 -55.62
CA SER A 168 -4.61 -12.85 -56.15
C SER A 168 -3.34 -13.20 -55.39
N HIS A 169 -2.80 -12.24 -54.65
CA HIS A 169 -1.57 -12.39 -53.89
C HIS A 169 -1.86 -12.78 -52.43
N ALA A 170 -0.88 -13.41 -51.78
CA ALA A 170 -0.96 -13.82 -50.37
C ALA A 170 -1.06 -12.63 -49.38
N GLY A 171 -1.08 -11.40 -49.89
CA GLY A 171 -1.23 -10.17 -49.11
C GLY A 171 -0.07 -9.93 -48.17
N THR A 172 1.18 -10.14 -48.58
CA THR A 172 2.33 -9.85 -47.71
C THR A 172 2.61 -8.35 -47.64
N ALA A 173 3.34 -7.87 -46.64
CA ALA A 173 3.76 -6.45 -46.59
C ALA A 173 4.51 -5.98 -47.86
N ALA A 174 5.24 -6.87 -48.54
CA ALA A 174 5.94 -6.57 -49.79
C ALA A 174 5.02 -6.59 -51.03
N ASP A 175 3.83 -7.17 -50.90
CA ASP A 175 2.89 -7.44 -51.98
C ASP A 175 1.44 -7.50 -51.44
N PRO A 176 0.88 -6.34 -51.06
CA PRO A 176 -0.41 -6.27 -50.40
C PRO A 176 -1.56 -6.49 -51.39
N GLN A 177 -2.64 -7.07 -50.90
CA GLN A 177 -3.92 -7.06 -51.62
C GLN A 177 -4.40 -5.62 -51.76
N ARG A 178 -5.08 -5.31 -52.85
CA ARG A 178 -5.36 -3.91 -53.22
C ARG A 178 -6.79 -3.73 -53.71
N LEU A 179 -7.48 -2.75 -53.16
CA LEU A 179 -8.66 -2.13 -53.75
C LEU A 179 -8.27 -0.71 -54.21
N ALA A 180 -8.48 -0.39 -55.47
CA ALA A 180 -8.17 0.90 -56.06
C ALA A 180 -9.44 1.54 -56.65
N PHE A 181 -9.57 2.85 -56.49
CA PHE A 181 -10.61 3.64 -57.13
C PHE A 181 -10.02 4.94 -57.66
N THR A 182 -10.27 5.23 -58.94
CA THR A 182 -9.96 6.50 -59.59
C THR A 182 -11.24 7.06 -60.21
N GLY A 183 -11.64 8.29 -59.86
CA GLY A 183 -12.88 8.90 -60.36
C GLY A 183 -12.67 10.30 -60.95
N ARG A 184 -13.37 10.61 -62.04
CA ARG A 184 -13.29 11.87 -62.80
C ARG A 184 -14.69 12.33 -63.23
N ASP A 185 -14.99 13.61 -63.04
CA ASP A 185 -16.22 14.22 -63.58
C ASP A 185 -16.11 14.52 -65.10
N GLY A 186 -17.18 15.02 -65.73
CA GLY A 186 -17.21 15.37 -67.15
C GLY A 186 -16.22 16.46 -67.60
N SER A 187 -15.59 17.15 -66.64
CA SER A 187 -14.51 18.10 -66.87
C SER A 187 -13.12 17.51 -66.57
N SER A 188 -13.04 16.19 -66.41
CA SER A 188 -11.85 15.42 -66.03
C SER A 188 -11.25 15.84 -64.67
N GLN A 189 -12.00 16.53 -63.82
CA GLN A 189 -11.56 16.86 -62.47
C GLN A 189 -11.73 15.64 -61.56
N PRO A 190 -10.85 15.43 -60.57
CA PRO A 190 -10.99 14.33 -59.63
C PRO A 190 -12.34 14.40 -58.90
N ALA A 191 -13.10 13.32 -58.94
CA ALA A 191 -14.40 13.18 -58.29
C ALA A 191 -14.47 11.86 -57.52
N GLY A 192 -14.95 11.90 -56.28
CA GLY A 192 -15.14 10.70 -55.46
C GLY A 192 -16.40 9.91 -55.84
N VAL A 193 -16.64 8.80 -55.15
CA VAL A 193 -17.88 8.03 -55.24
C VAL A 193 -18.57 7.97 -53.88
N GLY A 194 -19.91 8.01 -53.89
CA GLY A 194 -20.71 8.04 -52.67
C GLY A 194 -20.55 6.77 -51.83
N GLU A 195 -20.62 5.60 -52.47
CA GLU A 195 -20.46 4.30 -51.82
C GLU A 195 -19.80 3.28 -52.76
N ILE A 196 -18.88 2.46 -52.24
CA ILE A 196 -18.35 1.24 -52.88
C ILE A 196 -18.72 0.06 -51.98
N SER A 197 -19.54 -0.86 -52.47
CA SER A 197 -19.75 -2.15 -51.82
C SER A 197 -18.99 -3.25 -52.55
N PHE A 198 -18.37 -4.17 -51.80
CA PHE A 198 -17.61 -5.28 -52.36
C PHE A 198 -17.81 -6.56 -51.56
N THR A 199 -17.63 -7.71 -52.21
CA THR A 199 -17.47 -9.03 -51.59
C THR A 199 -16.45 -9.81 -52.41
N ALA A 200 -15.52 -10.49 -51.77
CA ALA A 200 -14.49 -11.31 -52.41
C ALA A 200 -14.29 -12.60 -51.61
N ASP A 201 -14.40 -13.74 -52.28
CA ASP A 201 -14.10 -15.07 -51.74
C ASP A 201 -12.93 -15.66 -52.53
N GLY A 202 -11.76 -15.78 -51.88
CA GLY A 202 -10.49 -16.07 -52.58
C GLY A 202 -9.87 -17.43 -52.26
N GLY A 203 -10.47 -18.24 -51.38
CA GLY A 203 -9.89 -19.48 -50.86
C GLY A 203 -8.62 -19.32 -49.98
N ALA A 204 -7.86 -18.24 -50.18
CA ALA A 204 -6.79 -17.74 -49.31
C ALA A 204 -7.33 -16.66 -48.35
N PRO A 205 -6.63 -16.35 -47.23
CA PRO A 205 -7.04 -15.28 -46.34
C PRO A 205 -7.08 -13.92 -47.05
N ALA A 206 -8.26 -13.30 -47.10
CA ALA A 206 -8.50 -11.99 -47.70
C ALA A 206 -8.33 -10.85 -46.68
N LEU A 207 -8.56 -11.13 -45.39
CA LEU A 207 -8.36 -10.18 -44.30
C LEU A 207 -8.19 -10.97 -43.00
N GLY A 208 -7.05 -10.85 -42.32
CA GLY A 208 -6.69 -11.70 -41.18
C GLY A 208 -6.78 -13.18 -41.53
N ARG A 209 -7.63 -13.92 -40.82
CA ARG A 209 -7.85 -15.36 -41.06
C ARG A 209 -9.09 -15.66 -41.92
N GLY A 210 -9.86 -14.65 -42.31
CA GLY A 210 -11.08 -14.81 -43.09
C GLY A 210 -10.77 -15.04 -44.58
N THR A 211 -11.35 -16.06 -45.19
CA THR A 211 -11.21 -16.35 -46.64
C THR A 211 -12.19 -15.56 -47.51
N VAL A 212 -13.24 -15.01 -46.88
CA VAL A 212 -14.21 -14.11 -47.51
C VAL A 212 -14.07 -12.73 -46.88
N ALA A 213 -13.86 -11.71 -47.69
CA ALA A 213 -13.95 -10.31 -47.30
C ALA A 213 -15.20 -9.67 -47.93
N ALA A 214 -15.89 -8.80 -47.20
CA ALA A 214 -16.96 -7.99 -47.74
C ALA A 214 -16.95 -6.62 -47.08
N GLY A 215 -17.42 -5.60 -47.77
CA GLY A 215 -17.51 -4.30 -47.16
C GLY A 215 -18.31 -3.27 -47.93
N THR A 216 -18.49 -2.11 -47.29
CA THR A 216 -19.05 -0.87 -47.84
C THR A 216 -18.12 0.28 -47.46
N LEU A 217 -17.69 1.08 -48.43
CA LEU A 217 -16.88 2.27 -48.24
C LEU A 217 -17.73 3.48 -48.67
N ASP A 218 -18.05 4.36 -47.74
CA ASP A 218 -18.80 5.59 -47.96
C ASP A 218 -17.84 6.78 -48.12
N GLY A 219 -18.17 7.72 -49.00
CA GLY A 219 -17.39 8.94 -49.23
C GLY A 219 -15.97 8.66 -49.69
N VAL A 220 -15.82 7.84 -50.73
CA VAL A 220 -14.52 7.42 -51.26
C VAL A 220 -13.91 8.54 -52.12
N PRO A 221 -12.67 8.98 -51.87
CA PRO A 221 -12.04 10.05 -52.63
C PRO A 221 -11.68 9.59 -54.06
N SER A 222 -11.41 10.55 -54.94
CA SER A 222 -11.16 10.34 -56.37
C SER A 222 -9.94 9.51 -56.72
N ASP A 223 -9.01 9.29 -55.80
CA ASP A 223 -7.76 8.56 -56.02
C ASP A 223 -7.47 7.75 -54.74
N LEU A 224 -8.26 6.70 -54.51
CA LEU A 224 -8.11 5.80 -53.37
C LEU A 224 -7.34 4.53 -53.77
N VAL A 225 -6.44 4.11 -52.91
CA VAL A 225 -5.78 2.82 -52.88
C VAL A 225 -5.85 2.31 -51.46
N LEU A 226 -6.76 1.38 -51.23
CA LEU A 226 -6.89 0.64 -49.99
C LEU A 226 -6.02 -0.61 -50.07
N ARG A 227 -4.95 -0.68 -49.28
CA ARG A 227 -4.03 -1.81 -49.23
C ARG A 227 -4.34 -2.67 -48.03
N VAL A 228 -4.42 -3.97 -48.23
CA VAL A 228 -4.54 -4.97 -47.17
C VAL A 228 -3.27 -5.80 -47.17
N SER A 229 -2.56 -5.81 -46.04
CA SER A 229 -1.34 -6.61 -45.88
C SER A 229 -1.37 -7.43 -44.59
N HIS A 230 -0.61 -8.52 -44.60
CA HIS A 230 -0.50 -9.49 -43.53
C HIS A 230 0.98 -9.71 -43.20
N GLU A 231 1.32 -9.58 -41.92
CA GLU A 231 2.65 -9.91 -41.39
C GLU A 231 2.49 -10.71 -40.09
N GLY A 232 2.69 -12.03 -40.16
CA GLY A 232 2.43 -12.92 -39.03
C GLY A 232 0.95 -12.92 -38.63
N ASP A 233 0.65 -12.51 -37.40
CA ASP A 233 -0.72 -12.37 -36.88
C ASP A 233 -1.29 -10.95 -37.07
N ALA A 234 -0.54 -10.05 -37.71
CA ALA A 234 -0.95 -8.68 -37.98
C ALA A 234 -1.65 -8.55 -39.35
N THR A 235 -2.74 -7.78 -39.37
CA THR A 235 -3.43 -7.33 -40.58
C THR A 235 -3.43 -5.81 -40.61
N THR A 236 -2.90 -5.25 -41.69
CA THR A 236 -2.85 -3.81 -41.91
C THR A 236 -3.78 -3.41 -43.05
N LEU A 237 -4.50 -2.31 -42.86
CA LEU A 237 -5.39 -1.67 -43.80
C LEU A 237 -4.95 -0.20 -43.97
N ASP A 238 -4.38 0.13 -45.12
CA ASP A 238 -3.90 1.48 -45.44
C ASP A 238 -4.75 2.12 -46.52
N ALA A 239 -5.37 3.25 -46.22
CA ALA A 239 -6.04 4.09 -47.21
C ALA A 239 -5.07 5.18 -47.68
N ALA A 240 -4.62 5.07 -48.92
CA ALA A 240 -3.65 5.99 -49.51
C ALA A 240 -4.07 6.41 -50.92
N THR A 241 -3.44 7.44 -51.44
CA THR A 241 -3.44 7.79 -52.86
C THR A 241 -2.46 6.88 -53.61
N PRO A 242 -2.51 6.81 -54.95
CA PRO A 242 -1.52 6.07 -55.75
C PRO A 242 -0.07 6.47 -55.47
N GLY A 243 0.18 7.72 -55.07
CA GLY A 243 1.50 8.23 -54.67
C GLY A 243 1.93 7.86 -53.24
N GLY A 244 1.10 7.14 -52.48
CA GLY A 244 1.36 6.72 -51.10
C GLY A 244 1.03 7.76 -50.03
N ALA A 245 0.46 8.93 -50.38
CA ALA A 245 -0.02 9.88 -49.38
C ALA A 245 -1.34 9.38 -48.75
N PRO A 246 -1.58 9.52 -47.45
CA PRO A 246 -2.82 9.10 -46.81
C PRO A 246 -4.06 9.68 -47.49
N ALA A 247 -5.11 8.86 -47.63
CA ALA A 247 -6.40 9.24 -48.18
C ALA A 247 -7.48 8.90 -47.13
N SER A 248 -8.38 9.83 -46.86
CA SER A 248 -9.47 9.61 -45.90
C SER A 248 -10.70 9.03 -46.58
N ILE A 249 -11.32 8.03 -45.94
CA ILE A 249 -12.63 7.48 -46.30
C ILE A 249 -13.64 7.95 -45.24
N ASP A 250 -14.81 8.45 -45.63
CA ASP A 250 -15.79 9.01 -44.68
C ASP A 250 -16.36 7.94 -43.73
N SER A 251 -16.63 6.73 -44.23
CA SER A 251 -16.99 5.56 -43.41
C SER A 251 -16.57 4.29 -44.12
N ALA A 252 -15.86 3.39 -43.44
CA ALA A 252 -15.50 2.08 -43.98
C ALA A 252 -16.08 0.97 -43.11
N LYS A 253 -17.00 0.17 -43.67
CA LYS A 253 -17.54 -1.07 -43.09
C LYS A 253 -16.92 -2.25 -43.78
N ILE A 254 -15.82 -2.77 -43.26
CA ILE A 254 -15.13 -3.92 -43.85
C ILE A 254 -15.26 -5.06 -42.86
N GLY A 255 -15.57 -6.25 -43.37
CA GLY A 255 -15.78 -7.51 -42.67
C GLY A 255 -15.00 -8.62 -43.36
N ALA A 256 -14.52 -9.60 -42.59
CA ALA A 256 -14.11 -10.89 -43.16
C ALA A 256 -14.63 -12.05 -42.31
N ALA A 257 -14.65 -13.24 -42.88
CA ALA A 257 -15.07 -14.48 -42.24
C ALA A 257 -14.72 -15.70 -43.12
N ALA A 258 -15.05 -16.91 -42.66
CA ALA A 258 -14.99 -18.13 -43.48
C ALA A 258 -16.15 -18.23 -44.50
N SER A 259 -17.16 -17.36 -44.42
CA SER A 259 -18.25 -17.26 -45.39
C SER A 259 -18.91 -15.87 -45.30
N ALA A 260 -19.46 -15.36 -46.41
CA ALA A 260 -20.15 -14.06 -46.42
C ALA A 260 -21.30 -13.98 -45.40
N ALA A 261 -22.08 -15.06 -45.22
CA ALA A 261 -23.18 -15.12 -44.25
C ALA A 261 -22.73 -15.09 -42.77
N ALA A 262 -21.44 -15.40 -42.52
CA ALA A 262 -20.85 -15.33 -41.20
C ALA A 262 -20.31 -13.93 -40.86
N ILE A 263 -20.19 -13.04 -41.85
CA ILE A 263 -19.87 -11.62 -41.62
C ILE A 263 -21.06 -10.99 -40.92
N ARG A 264 -20.95 -10.85 -39.59
CA ARG A 264 -21.92 -10.12 -38.77
C ARG A 264 -21.26 -8.84 -38.31
N TYR A 265 -21.66 -7.73 -38.92
CA TYR A 265 -21.39 -6.43 -38.32
C TYR A 265 -22.17 -6.38 -37.00
N PRO A 266 -21.50 -6.18 -35.85
CA PRO A 266 -22.21 -6.10 -34.58
C PRO A 266 -23.26 -4.99 -34.67
N GLN A 267 -24.50 -5.31 -34.30
CA GLN A 267 -25.44 -4.26 -33.91
C GLN A 267 -24.96 -3.76 -32.54
N ILE A 268 -24.01 -2.83 -32.55
CA ILE A 268 -23.61 -2.13 -31.34
C ILE A 268 -24.90 -1.47 -30.82
N ALA A 269 -25.35 -1.87 -29.64
CA ALA A 269 -26.65 -1.45 -29.06
C ALA A 269 -26.67 0.03 -28.62
N ILE A 270 -25.67 0.79 -29.03
CA ILE A 270 -25.47 2.20 -28.77
C ILE A 270 -25.71 2.87 -30.15
N ASP A 271 -26.52 3.94 -30.18
CA ASP A 271 -26.82 4.79 -31.35
C ASP A 271 -25.58 5.01 -32.26
N PRO A 272 -25.71 5.37 -33.56
CA PRO A 272 -24.78 5.04 -34.65
C PRO A 272 -23.46 5.84 -34.63
N VAL A 273 -22.74 5.83 -33.52
CA VAL A 273 -21.43 6.45 -33.37
C VAL A 273 -20.40 5.63 -34.15
N ASP A 274 -19.55 6.33 -34.89
CA ASP A 274 -18.40 5.75 -35.57
C ASP A 274 -17.52 5.00 -34.55
N GLY A 275 -16.88 3.94 -34.99
CA GLY A 275 -16.10 3.09 -34.12
C GLY A 275 -15.45 1.90 -34.82
N LEU A 276 -14.41 1.38 -34.19
CA LEU A 276 -13.72 0.19 -34.64
C LEU A 276 -14.19 -1.00 -33.80
N TYR A 277 -14.73 -2.04 -34.44
CA TYR A 277 -15.00 -3.31 -33.77
C TYR A 277 -14.09 -4.39 -34.32
N LEU A 278 -13.27 -4.95 -33.44
CA LEU A 278 -12.41 -6.08 -33.78
C LEU A 278 -12.91 -7.29 -33.02
N ARG A 279 -13.19 -8.40 -33.70
CA ARG A 279 -13.42 -9.69 -33.04
C ARG A 279 -12.56 -10.80 -33.63
N ASP A 280 -11.70 -11.37 -32.81
CA ASP A 280 -10.94 -12.57 -33.19
C ASP A 280 -11.09 -13.65 -32.12
N THR A 281 -11.91 -14.67 -32.37
CA THR A 281 -12.23 -15.71 -31.38
C THR A 281 -11.90 -17.10 -31.92
N THR A 282 -11.10 -17.89 -31.19
CA THR A 282 -10.80 -19.28 -31.58
C THR A 282 -12.09 -20.09 -31.82
N GLY A 283 -12.24 -20.65 -33.03
CA GLY A 283 -13.36 -21.50 -33.42
C GLY A 283 -14.57 -20.75 -34.00
N ASP A 284 -14.60 -19.43 -33.86
CA ASP A 284 -15.52 -18.54 -34.56
C ASP A 284 -14.83 -17.95 -35.80
N PRO A 285 -15.59 -17.40 -36.77
CA PRO A 285 -15.00 -16.60 -37.84
C PRO A 285 -14.22 -15.43 -37.26
N PHE A 286 -13.02 -15.17 -37.77
CA PHE A 286 -12.35 -13.88 -37.61
C PHE A 286 -13.26 -12.80 -38.17
N VAL A 287 -13.65 -11.79 -37.40
CA VAL A 287 -14.48 -10.66 -37.83
C VAL A 287 -13.76 -9.37 -37.46
N LEU A 288 -12.99 -8.82 -38.40
CA LEU A 288 -12.57 -7.42 -38.35
C LEU A 288 -13.72 -6.59 -38.92
N GLY A 289 -14.38 -5.80 -38.07
CA GLY A 289 -15.52 -4.94 -38.40
C GLY A 289 -15.17 -3.47 -38.19
N VAL A 290 -14.61 -2.81 -39.19
CA VAL A 290 -14.32 -1.37 -39.08
C VAL A 290 -15.60 -0.57 -39.29
N ARG A 291 -15.77 0.55 -38.60
CA ARG A 291 -16.70 1.63 -38.97
C ARG A 291 -16.06 2.96 -38.58
N ALA A 292 -14.91 3.26 -39.17
CA ALA A 292 -14.14 4.43 -38.83
C ALA A 292 -14.44 5.58 -39.79
N SER A 293 -14.55 6.79 -39.26
CA SER A 293 -14.59 8.01 -40.05
C SER A 293 -13.19 8.60 -40.23
N ASN A 294 -12.89 9.00 -41.47
CA ASN A 294 -11.57 9.45 -41.90
C ASN A 294 -10.47 8.43 -41.62
N LEU A 295 -10.74 7.15 -41.89
CA LEU A 295 -9.75 6.08 -41.74
C LEU A 295 -8.60 6.29 -42.73
N THR A 296 -7.37 6.38 -42.22
CA THR A 296 -6.14 6.41 -43.05
C THR A 296 -5.25 5.19 -42.83
N HIS A 297 -5.20 4.67 -41.61
CA HIS A 297 -4.39 3.51 -41.23
C HIS A 297 -5.11 2.68 -40.17
N LEU A 298 -5.02 1.36 -40.28
CA LEU A 298 -5.43 0.42 -39.26
C LEU A 298 -4.53 -0.82 -39.31
N GLU A 299 -3.71 -1.05 -38.28
CA GLU A 299 -3.02 -2.31 -38.04
C GLU A 299 -3.66 -3.01 -36.85
N ALA A 300 -4.03 -4.28 -37.01
CA ALA A 300 -4.54 -5.10 -35.93
C ALA A 300 -3.79 -6.43 -35.90
N ALA A 301 -3.12 -6.73 -34.80
CA ALA A 301 -2.40 -7.99 -34.60
C ALA A 301 -3.02 -8.80 -33.47
N PHE A 302 -3.31 -10.08 -33.74
CA PHE A 302 -4.00 -10.97 -32.80
C PHE A 302 -3.14 -12.20 -32.49
N GLY A 303 -2.06 -11.96 -31.76
CA GLY A 303 -1.22 -13.02 -31.20
C GLY A 303 -1.31 -13.07 -29.67
N ARG A 304 -0.24 -13.56 -29.04
CA ARG A 304 -0.02 -13.41 -27.57
C ARG A 304 0.04 -11.94 -27.14
N THR A 305 0.47 -11.09 -28.06
CA THR A 305 0.37 -9.64 -27.98
C THR A 305 -0.76 -9.21 -28.91
N THR A 306 -1.80 -8.61 -28.36
CA THR A 306 -2.84 -7.96 -29.15
C THR A 306 -2.40 -6.52 -29.40
N ARG A 307 -2.17 -6.15 -30.67
CA ARG A 307 -1.83 -4.78 -31.05
C ARG A 307 -2.95 -4.19 -31.89
N LEU A 308 -3.23 -2.92 -31.66
CA LEU A 308 -4.12 -2.11 -32.48
C LEU A 308 -3.45 -0.75 -32.69
N ASP A 309 -3.05 -0.48 -33.93
CA ASP A 309 -2.60 0.83 -34.40
C ASP A 309 -3.70 1.40 -35.31
N ALA A 310 -4.20 2.60 -35.06
CA ALA A 310 -5.27 3.18 -35.86
C ALA A 310 -5.17 4.70 -35.94
N ASP A 311 -5.27 5.23 -37.16
CA ASP A 311 -5.42 6.66 -37.45
C ASP A 311 -6.84 6.91 -37.97
N THR A 312 -7.68 7.51 -37.14
CA THR A 312 -9.10 7.80 -37.41
C THR A 312 -9.44 9.20 -36.89
N ALA A 313 -10.44 9.89 -37.42
CA ALA A 313 -10.81 11.20 -36.86
C ALA A 313 -11.55 11.07 -35.53
N ASP A 314 -12.51 10.14 -35.47
CA ASP A 314 -13.47 10.02 -34.38
C ASP A 314 -13.97 8.57 -34.25
N GLY A 315 -14.37 8.18 -33.03
CA GLY A 315 -15.11 6.94 -32.79
C GLY A 315 -14.70 6.11 -31.56
N MET A 316 -15.64 5.27 -31.11
CA MET A 316 -15.43 4.29 -30.04
C MET A 316 -14.65 3.09 -30.56
N ILE A 317 -13.57 2.70 -29.89
CA ILE A 317 -12.81 1.50 -30.25
C ILE A 317 -13.18 0.37 -29.27
N MET A 318 -13.68 -0.74 -29.82
CA MET A 318 -13.99 -1.98 -29.12
C MET A 318 -13.21 -3.13 -29.75
N VAL A 319 -12.34 -3.76 -28.97
CA VAL A 319 -11.55 -4.93 -29.36
C VAL A 319 -11.98 -6.12 -28.51
N ASP A 320 -12.47 -7.18 -29.13
CA ASP A 320 -12.95 -8.42 -28.54
C ASP A 320 -12.05 -9.58 -29.02
N GLY A 321 -11.03 -9.92 -28.24
CA GLY A 321 -10.05 -10.94 -28.59
C GLY A 321 -10.21 -12.19 -27.74
N ALA A 322 -10.17 -13.37 -28.35
CA ALA A 322 -10.15 -14.65 -27.67
C ALA A 322 -9.10 -15.55 -28.30
N THR A 323 -8.02 -15.75 -27.55
CA THR A 323 -6.91 -16.66 -27.83
C THR A 323 -7.10 -17.97 -27.06
N ASP A 324 -6.33 -19.00 -27.41
CA ASP A 324 -6.33 -20.27 -26.67
C ASP A 324 -5.91 -20.12 -25.20
N ALA A 325 -5.16 -19.07 -24.87
CA ALA A 325 -4.72 -18.79 -23.51
C ALA A 325 -5.73 -17.95 -22.71
N ALA A 326 -6.59 -17.17 -23.39
CA ALA A 326 -7.50 -16.23 -22.73
C ALA A 326 -8.49 -15.51 -23.64
N THR A 327 -9.54 -14.97 -23.01
CA THR A 327 -10.57 -14.13 -23.64
C THR A 327 -10.54 -12.72 -23.04
N GLY A 328 -10.62 -11.68 -23.86
CA GLY A 328 -10.56 -10.31 -23.42
C GLY A 328 -11.39 -9.36 -24.27
N THR A 329 -12.01 -8.39 -23.62
CA THR A 329 -12.68 -7.26 -24.25
C THR A 329 -12.00 -5.99 -23.80
N LEU A 330 -11.62 -5.13 -24.73
CA LEU A 330 -11.17 -3.77 -24.49
C LEU A 330 -12.18 -2.84 -25.12
N THR A 331 -12.73 -1.92 -24.33
CA THR A 331 -13.59 -0.84 -24.80
C THR A 331 -12.97 0.49 -24.43
N THR A 332 -12.93 1.45 -25.35
CA THR A 332 -12.52 2.83 -25.08
C THR A 332 -13.74 3.76 -25.10
N GLY A 333 -13.79 4.74 -24.20
CA GLY A 333 -14.98 5.59 -24.01
C GLY A 333 -14.99 6.93 -24.76
N THR A 334 -14.09 7.16 -25.72
CA THR A 334 -13.93 8.48 -26.35
C THR A 334 -14.53 8.60 -27.75
N ALA A 335 -14.95 9.82 -28.08
CA ALA A 335 -15.46 10.20 -29.39
C ALA A 335 -14.37 10.67 -30.38
N SER A 336 -13.15 11.04 -29.93
CA SER A 336 -12.10 11.57 -30.82
C SER A 336 -10.71 11.02 -30.47
N LEU A 337 -10.12 10.19 -31.34
CA LEU A 337 -8.74 9.71 -31.20
C LEU A 337 -8.02 9.81 -32.55
N PRO A 338 -7.27 10.90 -32.81
CA PRO A 338 -6.60 11.12 -34.10
C PRO A 338 -5.56 10.05 -34.43
N SER A 339 -4.93 9.45 -33.40
CA SER A 339 -4.07 8.27 -33.51
C SER A 339 -4.12 7.46 -32.21
N LEU A 340 -4.13 6.13 -32.31
CA LEU A 340 -4.07 5.19 -31.21
C LEU A 340 -3.11 4.05 -31.54
N ASP A 341 -2.06 3.86 -30.75
CA ASP A 341 -1.28 2.61 -30.67
C ASP A 341 -1.56 1.96 -29.32
N LEU A 342 -2.31 0.88 -29.35
CA LEU A 342 -2.65 0.08 -28.20
C LEU A 342 -2.02 -1.29 -28.31
N THR A 343 -1.18 -1.65 -27.37
CA THR A 343 -0.56 -2.96 -27.28
C THR A 343 -0.90 -3.62 -25.94
N ALA A 344 -1.70 -4.68 -25.96
CA ALA A 344 -1.95 -5.55 -24.81
C ALA A 344 -1.07 -6.81 -24.92
N ASP A 345 -0.03 -6.89 -24.09
CA ASP A 345 0.76 -8.12 -23.91
C ASP A 345 0.16 -8.92 -22.75
N LEU A 346 -0.55 -9.98 -23.13
CA LEU A 346 -1.33 -10.79 -22.22
C LEU A 346 -0.47 -11.72 -21.36
N ASP A 347 0.67 -12.18 -21.90
CA ASP A 347 1.63 -13.04 -21.19
C ASP A 347 2.43 -12.23 -20.16
N ALA A 348 2.82 -11.00 -20.53
CA ALA A 348 3.53 -10.09 -19.62
C ALA A 348 2.60 -9.33 -18.67
N GLY A 349 1.28 -9.46 -18.83
CA GLY A 349 0.29 -8.70 -18.07
C GLY A 349 0.48 -7.19 -18.26
N SER A 350 0.69 -6.71 -19.48
CA SER A 350 0.90 -5.28 -19.73
C SER A 350 -0.05 -4.72 -20.78
N LEU A 351 -0.45 -3.46 -20.57
CA LEU A 351 -1.23 -2.66 -21.50
C LEU A 351 -0.45 -1.38 -21.77
N HIS A 352 0.00 -1.21 -23.01
CA HIS A 352 0.54 0.02 -23.52
C HIS A 352 -0.52 0.74 -24.34
N ALA A 353 -0.71 2.02 -24.07
CA ALA A 353 -1.59 2.89 -24.82
C ALA A 353 -0.84 4.17 -25.14
N ALA A 354 -0.59 4.42 -26.42
CA ALA A 354 -0.05 5.66 -26.93
C ALA A 354 -1.04 6.29 -27.91
N GLY A 355 -1.09 7.61 -27.98
CA GLY A 355 -2.00 8.30 -28.89
C GLY A 355 -1.82 9.81 -28.91
N GLY A 356 -2.37 10.47 -29.92
CA GLY A 356 -2.29 11.93 -30.05
C GLY A 356 -3.03 12.71 -28.95
N ALA A 357 -3.92 12.06 -28.19
CA ALA A 357 -4.70 12.64 -27.10
C ALA A 357 -4.89 11.64 -25.94
N PRO A 358 -5.16 12.11 -24.70
CA PRO A 358 -5.47 11.23 -23.57
C PRO A 358 -6.77 10.42 -23.81
N LEU A 359 -6.78 9.14 -23.43
CA LEU A 359 -7.98 8.30 -23.47
C LEU A 359 -8.86 8.65 -22.26
N ALA A 360 -10.10 9.08 -22.50
CA ALA A 360 -11.01 9.47 -21.42
C ALA A 360 -11.38 8.28 -20.54
N ASP A 361 -11.71 7.13 -21.14
CA ASP A 361 -11.98 5.87 -20.45
C ASP A 361 -11.42 4.69 -21.25
N VAL A 362 -10.84 3.72 -20.56
CA VAL A 362 -10.38 2.42 -21.07
C VAL A 362 -10.94 1.36 -20.14
N ASP A 363 -11.79 0.47 -20.64
CA ASP A 363 -12.31 -0.69 -19.91
C ASP A 363 -11.77 -1.97 -20.56
N LEU A 364 -10.76 -2.59 -19.95
CA LEU A 364 -10.17 -3.85 -20.33
C LEU A 364 -10.68 -4.95 -19.36
N VAL A 365 -11.44 -5.91 -19.87
CA VAL A 365 -11.80 -7.13 -19.15
C VAL A 365 -11.07 -8.28 -19.79
N TYR A 366 -10.32 -9.05 -19.03
CA TYR A 366 -9.54 -10.17 -19.54
C TYR A 366 -9.69 -11.39 -18.64
N THR A 367 -9.86 -12.58 -19.21
CA THR A 367 -10.08 -13.85 -18.53
C THR A 367 -9.05 -14.87 -18.99
N LEU A 368 -8.18 -15.29 -18.08
CA LEU A 368 -7.13 -16.29 -18.26
C LEU A 368 -7.69 -17.71 -18.12
N ALA A 369 -7.15 -18.65 -18.90
CA ALA A 369 -7.48 -20.08 -18.79
C ALA A 369 -7.02 -20.71 -17.47
N ASP A 370 -5.90 -20.26 -16.92
CA ASP A 370 -5.37 -20.66 -15.61
C ASP A 370 -5.47 -19.49 -14.61
N ALA A 371 -5.61 -19.79 -13.31
CA ALA A 371 -5.64 -18.76 -12.26
C ALA A 371 -4.34 -17.94 -12.29
N GLY A 372 -4.44 -16.66 -12.68
CA GLY A 372 -3.31 -15.76 -12.92
C GLY A 372 -2.94 -14.93 -11.69
N VAL A 373 -2.71 -13.63 -11.92
CA VAL A 373 -2.35 -12.62 -10.90
C VAL A 373 -3.26 -12.77 -9.67
N LEU A 374 -2.67 -13.00 -8.49
CA LEU A 374 -3.39 -13.16 -7.22
C LEU A 374 -4.46 -14.29 -7.22
N GLY A 375 -4.31 -15.29 -8.09
CA GLY A 375 -5.20 -16.45 -8.17
C GLY A 375 -6.54 -16.18 -8.87
N ALA A 376 -6.72 -15.03 -9.51
CA ALA A 376 -7.94 -14.75 -10.25
C ALA A 376 -7.89 -15.21 -11.70
N SER A 377 -9.03 -15.70 -12.18
CA SER A 377 -9.24 -16.04 -13.59
C SER A 377 -9.63 -14.84 -14.42
N THR A 378 -10.18 -13.77 -13.82
CA THR A 378 -10.62 -12.57 -14.55
C THR A 378 -10.02 -11.30 -13.94
N VAL A 379 -9.45 -10.46 -14.80
CA VAL A 379 -8.89 -9.15 -14.52
C VAL A 379 -9.74 -8.11 -15.24
N LYS A 380 -10.45 -7.26 -14.49
CA LYS A 380 -11.11 -6.07 -15.05
C LYS A 380 -10.31 -4.83 -14.67
N LEU A 381 -9.75 -4.16 -15.66
CA LEU A 381 -9.06 -2.88 -15.62
C LEU A 381 -9.97 -1.79 -16.21
N ALA A 382 -10.50 -0.89 -15.38
CA ALA A 382 -11.04 0.37 -15.88
C ALA A 382 -10.05 1.48 -15.56
N ALA A 383 -9.58 2.23 -16.55
CA ALA A 383 -8.75 3.42 -16.43
C ALA A 383 -9.50 4.62 -17.02
N SER A 384 -9.30 5.82 -16.48
CA SER A 384 -9.79 7.06 -17.10
C SER A 384 -8.68 8.10 -17.10
N GLY A 385 -8.68 8.99 -18.08
CA GLY A 385 -7.61 9.98 -18.26
C GLY A 385 -6.23 9.37 -18.51
N VAL A 386 -6.14 8.29 -19.29
CA VAL A 386 -4.87 7.64 -19.65
C VAL A 386 -4.11 8.60 -20.56
N GLY A 387 -2.86 8.93 -20.21
CA GLY A 387 -2.05 9.88 -20.97
C GLY A 387 -1.63 9.36 -22.35
N VAL A 388 -1.11 10.26 -23.19
CA VAL A 388 -0.66 10.04 -24.59
C VAL A 388 0.43 8.98 -24.78
N ASP A 389 1.06 8.52 -23.70
CA ASP A 389 2.05 7.44 -23.67
C ASP A 389 2.02 6.80 -22.28
N THR A 390 1.17 5.78 -22.12
CA THR A 390 0.91 5.13 -20.83
C THR A 390 1.12 3.63 -20.94
N THR A 391 2.09 3.11 -20.18
CA THR A 391 2.23 1.68 -19.95
C THR A 391 1.75 1.31 -18.56
N LEU A 392 0.75 0.44 -18.50
CA LEU A 392 0.26 -0.22 -17.30
C LEU A 392 0.83 -1.64 -17.29
N THR A 393 1.67 -1.96 -16.30
CA THR A 393 2.22 -3.32 -16.15
C THR A 393 1.70 -3.93 -14.85
N PHE A 394 1.17 -5.14 -14.95
CA PHE A 394 0.77 -5.99 -13.84
C PHE A 394 1.85 -7.07 -13.67
N ASP A 395 2.73 -6.91 -12.68
CA ASP A 395 3.69 -7.96 -12.36
C ASP A 395 2.95 -9.08 -11.63
N GLY A 396 2.71 -10.16 -12.37
CA GLY A 396 1.89 -11.28 -11.95
C GLY A 396 2.63 -12.37 -11.20
N ASP A 397 3.93 -12.24 -10.90
CA ASP A 397 4.65 -13.29 -10.17
C ASP A 397 4.02 -13.46 -8.77
N PRO A 398 3.33 -14.59 -8.48
CA PRO A 398 2.70 -14.80 -7.18
C PRO A 398 3.73 -14.99 -6.05
N ARG A 399 5.03 -15.08 -6.37
CA ARG A 399 6.14 -15.26 -5.42
C ARG A 399 7.02 -14.02 -5.29
N ALA A 400 7.02 -13.11 -6.25
CA ALA A 400 7.64 -11.81 -6.11
C ALA A 400 6.58 -10.81 -5.59
N THR A 401 7.03 -9.75 -4.93
CA THR A 401 6.19 -8.65 -4.45
C THR A 401 5.12 -8.25 -5.48
N THR A 402 3.84 -8.47 -5.18
CA THR A 402 2.74 -8.02 -6.05
C THR A 402 2.79 -6.51 -6.20
N GLY A 403 3.28 -6.06 -7.35
CA GLY A 403 3.47 -4.66 -7.67
C GLY A 403 2.55 -4.28 -8.82
N LEU A 404 1.72 -3.25 -8.61
CA LEU A 404 1.19 -2.50 -9.73
C LEU A 404 2.28 -1.51 -10.16
N ILE A 405 3.09 -1.90 -11.12
CA ILE A 405 4.09 -0.99 -11.69
C ILE A 405 3.40 -0.23 -12.82
N THR A 406 2.92 0.97 -12.49
CA THR A 406 2.60 1.93 -13.54
C THR A 406 3.93 2.47 -14.08
N GLY A 407 4.19 2.32 -15.37
CA GLY A 407 5.39 2.85 -16.03
C GLY A 407 5.19 4.28 -16.53
N ALA A 408 4.08 4.92 -16.18
CA ALA A 408 3.64 6.16 -16.79
C ALA A 408 4.32 7.37 -16.13
N GLU A 409 5.06 8.15 -16.92
CA GLU A 409 5.16 9.58 -16.65
C GLU A 409 3.79 10.19 -17.01
N LEU A 410 2.85 10.14 -16.07
CA LEU A 410 1.60 10.89 -16.20
C LEU A 410 1.94 12.36 -16.34
N THR A 411 1.87 12.88 -17.57
CA THR A 411 2.02 14.30 -17.83
C THR A 411 0.92 15.04 -17.08
N SER A 412 1.33 16.15 -16.45
CA SER A 412 0.67 16.84 -15.33
C SER A 412 -0.86 16.84 -15.31
N ASP A 413 -1.42 16.46 -14.16
CA ASP A 413 -2.83 16.57 -13.73
C ASP A 413 -3.85 15.51 -14.20
N ALA A 414 -3.43 14.49 -14.95
CA ALA A 414 -4.32 13.36 -15.24
C ALA A 414 -4.63 12.51 -14.00
N SER A 415 -5.92 12.32 -13.70
CA SER A 415 -6.39 11.39 -12.66
C SER A 415 -6.60 10.01 -13.26
N VAL A 416 -5.70 9.05 -13.01
CA VAL A 416 -5.97 7.65 -13.38
C VAL A 416 -6.88 7.05 -12.31
N ASN A 417 -8.16 6.85 -12.65
CA ASN A 417 -9.03 5.99 -11.85
C ASN A 417 -8.82 4.56 -12.30
N LEU A 418 -8.03 3.79 -11.57
CA LEU A 418 -7.79 2.38 -11.83
C LEU A 418 -8.78 1.54 -11.02
N ARG A 419 -9.63 0.78 -11.69
CA ARG A 419 -10.37 -0.32 -11.07
C ARG A 419 -9.72 -1.61 -11.51
N LEU A 420 -9.18 -2.38 -10.56
CA LEU A 420 -8.72 -3.74 -10.79
C LEU A 420 -9.61 -4.70 -10.00
N ALA A 421 -10.56 -5.36 -10.66
CA ALA A 421 -11.33 -6.43 -10.02
C ALA A 421 -10.73 -7.79 -10.41
N LEU A 422 -10.25 -8.53 -9.41
CA LEU A 422 -9.80 -9.91 -9.55
C LEU A 422 -10.90 -10.80 -8.96
N ALA A 423 -11.85 -11.18 -9.82
CA ALA A 423 -13.05 -11.90 -9.40
C ALA A 423 -13.04 -13.34 -9.91
N SER A 424 -13.47 -14.27 -9.05
CA SER A 424 -13.98 -15.58 -9.47
C SER A 424 -15.48 -15.54 -9.80
N ALA A 425 -16.21 -14.48 -9.43
CA ALA A 425 -17.63 -14.31 -9.70
C ALA A 425 -18.08 -12.84 -9.68
N GLY A 426 -18.20 -12.21 -10.86
CA GLY A 426 -19.16 -11.14 -11.22
C GLY A 426 -19.34 -9.86 -10.38
N GLU A 427 -18.76 -9.70 -9.19
CA GLU A 427 -18.96 -8.52 -8.34
C GLU A 427 -18.04 -7.38 -8.77
N THR A 428 -18.66 -6.24 -9.13
CA THR A 428 -17.96 -5.00 -9.44
C THR A 428 -17.92 -4.13 -8.18
N ALA A 429 -16.73 -3.84 -7.67
CA ALA A 429 -16.56 -2.90 -6.57
C ALA A 429 -16.98 -1.48 -7.02
N THR A 430 -17.76 -0.78 -6.20
CA THR A 430 -18.09 0.64 -6.41
C THR A 430 -16.89 1.52 -6.04
N LEU A 431 -16.45 2.38 -6.95
CA LEU A 431 -15.44 3.42 -6.65
C LEU A 431 -15.94 4.33 -5.51
N PRO A 432 -15.04 4.80 -4.63
CA PRO A 432 -15.31 5.93 -3.77
C PRO A 432 -15.75 7.15 -4.59
N ALA A 433 -16.61 7.99 -4.00
CA ALA A 433 -17.09 9.22 -4.63
C ALA A 433 -15.92 10.13 -5.05
N ALA A 434 -16.14 10.94 -6.08
CA ALA A 434 -15.08 11.60 -6.84
C ALA A 434 -14.33 12.76 -6.12
N ASP A 435 -14.52 12.94 -4.82
CA ASP A 435 -14.15 14.17 -4.13
C ASP A 435 -12.71 14.12 -3.56
N VAL A 436 -11.78 14.68 -4.35
CA VAL A 436 -10.53 15.38 -4.00
C VAL A 436 -9.35 14.66 -3.30
N THR A 437 -9.44 13.42 -2.83
CA THR A 437 -8.27 12.71 -2.26
C THR A 437 -7.77 11.56 -3.14
N ASN A 438 -6.44 11.45 -3.30
CA ASN A 438 -5.80 10.22 -3.75
C ASN A 438 -6.23 9.12 -2.77
N THR A 439 -7.07 8.19 -3.21
CA THR A 439 -7.66 7.14 -2.39
C THR A 439 -7.31 5.80 -3.02
N LEU A 440 -6.53 4.99 -2.33
CA LEU A 440 -6.30 3.61 -2.69
C LEU A 440 -7.12 2.74 -1.75
N ASP A 441 -8.07 1.98 -2.28
CA ASP A 441 -8.93 1.02 -1.58
C ASP A 441 -8.63 -0.40 -2.08
N LEU A 442 -7.77 -1.15 -1.38
CA LEU A 442 -7.70 -2.60 -1.58
C LEU A 442 -8.76 -3.27 -0.71
N ALA A 443 -9.50 -4.22 -1.26
CA ALA A 443 -10.38 -5.10 -0.52
C ALA A 443 -10.29 -6.52 -1.08
N ALA A 444 -9.56 -7.38 -0.37
CA ALA A 444 -9.66 -8.83 -0.56
C ALA A 444 -10.78 -9.37 0.35
N THR A 445 -11.82 -9.95 -0.24
CA THR A 445 -12.94 -10.58 0.48
C THR A 445 -13.16 -11.98 -0.06
N GLY A 446 -12.86 -13.00 0.75
CA GLY A 446 -12.97 -14.40 0.34
C GLY A 446 -11.96 -14.76 -0.76
N THR A 447 -12.41 -15.40 -1.85
CA THR A 447 -11.55 -15.76 -3.00
C THR A 447 -11.37 -14.63 -4.01
N ALA A 448 -12.00 -13.47 -3.80
CA ALA A 448 -11.90 -12.33 -4.69
C ALA A 448 -11.01 -11.24 -4.09
N THR A 449 -10.03 -10.77 -4.85
CA THR A 449 -9.23 -9.60 -4.49
C THR A 449 -9.67 -8.42 -5.34
N THR A 450 -10.30 -7.43 -4.73
CA THR A 450 -10.58 -6.17 -5.42
C THR A 450 -9.50 -5.16 -5.06
N LEU A 451 -8.86 -4.58 -6.06
CA LEU A 451 -7.96 -3.44 -5.91
C LEU A 451 -8.62 -2.26 -6.60
N THR A 452 -9.06 -1.29 -5.82
CA THR A 452 -9.63 -0.05 -6.33
C THR A 452 -8.65 1.06 -6.03
N ALA A 453 -8.07 1.70 -7.04
CA ALA A 453 -7.08 2.76 -6.84
C ALA A 453 -7.49 4.02 -7.60
N ARG A 454 -7.75 5.10 -6.86
CA ARG A 454 -7.84 6.45 -7.40
C ARG A 454 -6.61 7.22 -6.96
N VAL A 455 -5.61 7.36 -7.82
CA VAL A 455 -4.38 8.07 -7.43
C VAL A 455 -3.97 9.08 -8.49
N ASN A 456 -4.06 10.36 -8.13
CA ASN A 456 -3.52 11.45 -8.94
C ASN A 456 -2.01 11.51 -8.78
N GLY A 457 -1.30 11.46 -9.90
CA GLY A 457 0.16 11.54 -9.92
C GLY A 457 0.86 10.33 -9.31
N LEU A 458 0.26 9.14 -9.35
CA LEU A 458 0.95 7.90 -9.02
C LEU A 458 1.94 7.54 -10.13
N ARG A 459 3.19 7.35 -9.74
CA ARG A 459 4.21 6.77 -10.62
C ARG A 459 4.41 5.29 -10.37
N SER A 460 4.35 4.81 -9.13
CA SER A 460 4.42 3.36 -8.87
C SER A 460 3.75 3.02 -7.56
N LEU A 461 3.21 1.81 -7.46
CA LEU A 461 2.55 1.31 -6.26
C LEU A 461 2.90 -0.16 -6.02
N HIS A 462 3.53 -0.44 -4.88
CA HIS A 462 3.81 -1.80 -4.47
C HIS A 462 3.03 -2.10 -3.20
N VAL A 463 2.25 -3.18 -3.24
CA VAL A 463 1.51 -3.66 -2.08
C VAL A 463 1.93 -5.09 -1.84
N ASN A 464 2.71 -5.31 -0.78
CA ASN A 464 3.04 -6.64 -0.32
C ASN A 464 2.04 -7.06 0.77
N PRO A 465 1.06 -7.92 0.43
CA PRO A 465 0.03 -8.32 1.37
C PRO A 465 0.58 -9.18 2.52
N GLN A 466 1.64 -9.96 2.28
CA GLN A 466 2.23 -10.84 3.28
C GLN A 466 2.96 -10.06 4.38
N SER A 467 3.64 -8.98 4.01
CA SER A 467 4.40 -8.15 4.96
C SER A 467 3.65 -6.90 5.42
N GLY A 468 2.36 -6.75 5.05
CA GLY A 468 1.57 -5.53 5.29
C GLY A 468 2.30 -4.28 4.82
N THR A 469 3.10 -4.39 3.76
CA THR A 469 3.98 -3.31 3.29
C THR A 469 3.35 -2.63 2.10
N PHE A 470 3.34 -1.31 2.17
CA PHE A 470 2.75 -0.43 1.21
C PHE A 470 3.78 0.62 0.80
N SER A 471 4.23 0.62 -0.45
CA SER A 471 5.14 1.64 -0.94
C SER A 471 4.63 2.26 -2.23
N GLY A 472 4.93 3.53 -2.43
CA GLY A 472 4.51 4.25 -3.62
C GLY A 472 5.47 5.36 -4.01
N THR A 473 5.51 5.66 -5.30
CA THR A 473 6.19 6.82 -5.87
C THR A 473 5.14 7.75 -6.45
N LEU A 474 5.18 9.04 -6.12
CA LEU A 474 4.28 10.09 -6.59
C LEU A 474 5.05 11.14 -7.40
N THR A 475 4.42 11.75 -8.40
CA THR A 475 4.99 12.83 -9.21
C THR A 475 5.12 14.15 -8.43
N SER A 476 4.28 14.34 -7.40
CA SER A 476 4.33 15.50 -6.50
C SER A 476 3.81 15.13 -5.11
N SER A 477 4.22 15.89 -4.09
CA SER A 477 3.68 15.73 -2.73
C SER A 477 2.23 16.22 -2.68
N ARG A 478 1.28 15.29 -2.48
CA ARG A 478 -0.14 15.59 -2.26
C ARG A 478 -0.67 14.75 -1.09
N PRO A 479 -1.80 15.13 -0.46
CA PRO A 479 -2.48 14.26 0.49
C PRO A 479 -2.92 12.95 -0.18
N THR A 480 -2.60 11.82 0.46
CA THR A 480 -2.90 10.47 -0.05
C THR A 480 -3.47 9.60 1.07
N THR A 481 -4.69 9.11 0.88
CA THR A 481 -5.37 8.15 1.75
C THR A 481 -5.23 6.75 1.13
N VAL A 482 -4.87 5.76 1.94
CA VAL A 482 -4.69 4.38 1.48
C VAL A 482 -5.41 3.46 2.46
N ASN A 483 -6.61 3.03 2.11
CA ASN A 483 -7.31 1.98 2.81
C ASN A 483 -6.98 0.63 2.13
N ALA A 484 -6.43 -0.31 2.86
CA ALA A 484 -6.08 -1.62 2.33
C ALA A 484 -6.62 -2.71 3.24
N THR A 485 -7.72 -3.34 2.85
CA THR A 485 -8.17 -4.61 3.42
C THR A 485 -7.49 -5.75 2.66
N VAL A 486 -6.63 -6.47 3.35
CA VAL A 486 -5.75 -7.49 2.78
C VAL A 486 -5.97 -8.80 3.53
N GLN A 487 -6.53 -9.81 2.87
CA GLN A 487 -6.61 -11.12 3.47
C GLN A 487 -5.19 -11.66 3.69
N THR A 488 -4.88 -12.03 4.92
CA THR A 488 -3.55 -12.52 5.26
C THR A 488 -3.37 -13.89 4.62
N LEU A 489 -2.35 -14.01 3.77
CA LEU A 489 -1.92 -15.28 3.21
C LEU A 489 -0.85 -15.87 4.14
N ALA A 490 -0.95 -17.16 4.43
CA ALA A 490 0.13 -17.92 5.04
C ALA A 490 1.39 -17.84 4.16
N GLY A 491 2.55 -18.16 4.73
CA GLY A 491 3.82 -18.15 4.00
C GLY A 491 3.88 -19.12 2.81
N ASP A 492 2.91 -20.05 2.70
CA ASP A 492 2.73 -20.94 1.55
C ASP A 492 1.70 -20.43 0.53
N GLY A 493 1.16 -19.22 0.72
CA GLY A 493 0.15 -18.60 -0.14
C GLY A 493 -1.30 -19.02 0.16
N THR A 494 -1.55 -19.87 1.15
CA THR A 494 -2.92 -20.26 1.52
C THR A 494 -3.59 -19.19 2.40
N ALA A 495 -4.87 -18.91 2.18
CA ALA A 495 -5.62 -18.01 3.07
C ALA A 495 -5.70 -18.62 4.47
N THR A 496 -5.25 -17.90 5.51
CA THR A 496 -5.31 -18.40 6.90
C THR A 496 -6.72 -18.34 7.50
N GLY A 497 -7.69 -17.77 6.78
CA GLY A 497 -9.04 -17.52 7.26
C GLY A 497 -9.17 -16.30 8.19
N GLU A 498 -8.05 -15.64 8.51
CA GLU A 498 -8.03 -14.37 9.23
C GLU A 498 -7.72 -13.23 8.25
N ASP A 499 -8.68 -12.33 8.07
CA ASP A 499 -8.50 -11.14 7.25
C ASP A 499 -7.69 -10.10 8.02
N SER A 500 -6.61 -9.59 7.42
CA SER A 500 -5.97 -8.37 7.90
C SER A 500 -6.65 -7.16 7.26
N LYS A 501 -6.90 -6.11 8.02
CA LYS A 501 -7.39 -4.82 7.53
C LYS A 501 -6.41 -3.78 7.96
N LEU A 502 -5.89 -3.02 7.02
CA LEU A 502 -4.92 -1.96 7.21
C LEU A 502 -5.50 -0.67 6.60
N ASN A 503 -6.14 0.15 7.41
CA ASN A 503 -6.60 1.48 7.01
C ASN A 503 -5.52 2.50 7.31
N THR A 504 -5.00 3.19 6.31
CA THR A 504 -3.93 4.16 6.47
C THR A 504 -4.26 5.48 5.80
N SER A 505 -3.79 6.58 6.36
CA SER A 505 -3.84 7.87 5.66
C SER A 505 -2.53 8.61 5.85
N VAL A 506 -2.03 9.20 4.76
CA VAL A 506 -0.79 9.96 4.74
C VAL A 506 -1.10 11.36 4.25
N THR A 507 -1.10 12.33 5.16
CA THR A 507 -1.31 13.74 4.81
C THR A 507 0.01 14.36 4.35
N ASN A 508 0.06 14.82 3.09
CA ASN A 508 1.26 15.31 2.40
C ASN A 508 2.33 14.21 2.19
N ALA A 509 1.94 13.14 1.51
CA ALA A 509 2.85 12.03 1.23
C ALA A 509 4.11 12.50 0.46
N PRO A 510 5.31 11.96 0.78
CA PRO A 510 6.52 12.24 0.01
C PRO A 510 6.43 11.73 -1.42
N THR A 511 7.34 12.18 -2.28
CA THR A 511 7.47 11.67 -3.66
C THR A 511 7.80 10.18 -3.72
N SER A 512 8.43 9.60 -2.69
CA SER A 512 8.42 8.15 -2.51
C SER A 512 8.31 7.81 -1.04
N PHE A 513 7.53 6.80 -0.72
CA PHE A 513 7.33 6.37 0.66
C PHE A 513 7.11 4.86 0.75
N SER A 514 7.33 4.32 1.95
CA SER A 514 7.00 2.95 2.34
C SER A 514 6.45 2.97 3.76
N LEU A 515 5.29 2.37 3.97
CA LEU A 515 4.66 2.10 5.25
C LEU A 515 4.54 0.59 5.38
N SER A 516 5.13 -0.01 6.41
CA SER A 516 4.96 -1.42 6.69
C SER A 516 4.36 -1.65 8.06
N VAL A 517 3.39 -2.56 8.13
CA VAL A 517 2.96 -3.21 9.36
C VAL A 517 3.32 -4.68 9.22
N ALA A 518 4.52 -5.04 9.69
CA ALA A 518 4.98 -6.41 9.64
C ALA A 518 4.40 -7.18 10.84
N PRO A 519 3.56 -8.20 10.61
CA PRO A 519 3.09 -9.07 11.68
C PRO A 519 4.25 -9.91 12.24
N ARG A 520 4.04 -10.52 13.41
CA ARG A 520 5.01 -11.37 14.09
C ARG A 520 5.61 -12.43 13.15
N ALA A 521 6.92 -12.38 12.93
CA ALA A 521 7.60 -13.43 12.18
C ALA A 521 7.63 -14.72 13.05
N ALA A 522 6.89 -15.74 12.62
CA ALA A 522 6.62 -16.96 13.39
C ALA A 522 7.87 -17.68 13.94
N ALA A 523 9.05 -17.49 13.35
CA ALA A 523 10.25 -18.26 13.69
C ALA A 523 11.17 -17.63 14.74
N ASN A 524 11.14 -16.31 14.98
CA ASN A 524 12.23 -15.61 15.69
C ASN A 524 11.81 -14.76 16.90
N GLY A 525 10.56 -14.84 17.36
CA GLY A 525 10.08 -13.99 18.46
C GLY A 525 10.13 -12.49 18.13
N GLY A 526 10.17 -12.15 16.83
CA GLY A 526 10.10 -10.76 16.38
C GLY A 526 8.69 -10.26 16.57
N GLY A 527 8.51 -9.24 17.41
CA GLY A 527 7.23 -8.59 17.61
C GLY A 527 6.75 -7.81 16.37
N ALA A 528 5.49 -7.39 16.36
CA ALA A 528 4.94 -6.58 15.29
C ALA A 528 5.72 -5.26 15.12
N GLN A 529 5.93 -4.85 13.87
CA GLN A 529 6.67 -3.63 13.55
C GLN A 529 5.85 -2.72 12.64
N LEU A 530 5.61 -1.50 13.10
CA LEU A 530 5.16 -0.37 12.29
C LEU A 530 6.39 0.42 11.82
N ALA A 531 6.73 0.40 10.53
CA ALA A 531 7.83 1.18 9.99
C ALA A 531 7.37 2.12 8.89
N TRP A 532 8.04 3.27 8.80
CA TRP A 532 7.84 4.28 7.78
C TRP A 532 9.19 4.67 7.18
N THR A 533 9.24 4.81 5.86
CA THR A 533 10.31 5.47 5.13
C THR A 533 9.74 6.42 4.10
N GLY A 534 10.39 7.56 3.87
CA GLY A 534 9.96 8.60 2.95
C GLY A 534 11.13 9.45 2.49
N THR A 535 11.08 10.00 1.28
CA THR A 535 12.11 10.92 0.76
C THR A 535 12.16 12.24 1.50
N THR A 536 11.03 12.68 2.06
CA THR A 536 10.88 13.90 2.85
C THR A 536 10.06 13.62 4.10
N THR A 537 10.00 14.59 5.01
CA THR A 537 9.06 14.55 6.13
C THR A 537 7.63 14.60 5.61
N THR A 538 6.70 13.99 6.35
CA THR A 538 5.26 14.10 6.09
C THR A 538 4.54 14.63 7.32
N SER A 539 3.41 15.31 7.12
CA SER A 539 2.73 15.99 8.21
C SER A 539 2.02 15.03 9.16
N GLN A 540 1.42 13.97 8.63
CA GLN A 540 0.66 13.01 9.43
C GLN A 540 0.59 11.64 8.74
N VAL A 541 0.72 10.56 9.52
CA VAL A 541 0.43 9.19 9.13
C VAL A 541 -0.53 8.60 10.15
N THR A 542 -1.74 8.21 9.73
CA THR A 542 -2.66 7.43 10.56
C THR A 542 -2.65 5.98 10.10
N VAL A 543 -2.72 5.04 11.03
CA VAL A 543 -2.78 3.60 10.76
C VAL A 543 -3.86 3.01 11.65
N ALA A 544 -4.69 2.14 11.12
CA ALA A 544 -5.59 1.27 11.86
C ALA A 544 -5.47 -0.12 11.23
N PHE A 545 -4.83 -1.02 11.95
CA PHE A 545 -4.62 -2.41 11.59
C PHE A 545 -5.52 -3.30 12.45
N SER A 546 -6.18 -4.29 11.85
CA SER A 546 -6.83 -5.41 12.54
C SER A 546 -6.45 -6.71 11.81
N GLY A 547 -5.94 -7.75 12.47
CA GLY A 547 -5.51 -8.97 11.80
C GLY A 547 -5.01 -10.01 12.79
N PRO A 548 -4.11 -10.93 12.35
CA PRO A 548 -3.45 -11.88 13.25
C PRO A 548 -2.79 -11.16 14.42
N ASP A 549 -2.72 -11.84 15.55
CA ASP A 549 -2.13 -11.35 16.79
C ASP A 549 -0.75 -10.68 16.52
N LEU A 550 -0.71 -9.36 16.71
CA LEU A 550 0.48 -8.53 16.61
C LEU A 550 1.46 -8.85 17.75
N ILE A 551 0.85 -9.06 18.92
CA ILE A 551 1.37 -9.75 20.10
C ILE A 551 0.23 -10.64 20.63
N ASP A 552 0.51 -11.61 21.48
CA ASP A 552 -0.43 -12.62 21.97
C ASP A 552 -1.68 -11.93 22.54
N GLY A 553 -2.84 -12.15 21.91
CA GLY A 553 -4.13 -11.56 22.30
C GLY A 553 -4.39 -10.12 21.80
N VAL A 554 -3.51 -9.54 20.97
CA VAL A 554 -3.68 -8.21 20.38
C VAL A 554 -3.86 -8.31 18.87
N GLY A 555 -5.11 -8.39 18.43
CA GLY A 555 -5.45 -8.37 17.00
C GLY A 555 -5.55 -6.97 16.38
N GLU A 556 -5.55 -5.90 17.18
CA GLU A 556 -5.79 -4.53 16.71
C GLU A 556 -4.66 -3.56 17.08
N LEU A 557 -4.33 -2.65 16.15
CA LEU A 557 -3.37 -1.55 16.32
C LEU A 557 -3.91 -0.29 15.65
N SER A 558 -4.01 0.81 16.40
CA SER A 558 -4.27 2.14 15.89
C SER A 558 -3.08 3.06 16.17
N ALA A 559 -2.65 3.84 15.19
CA ALA A 559 -1.61 4.84 15.35
C ALA A 559 -1.96 6.16 14.64
N ASP A 560 -1.53 7.27 15.20
CA ASP A 560 -1.55 8.60 14.60
C ASP A 560 -0.21 9.28 14.90
N VAL A 561 0.60 9.44 13.86
CA VAL A 561 1.96 9.97 13.93
C VAL A 561 1.97 11.32 13.22
N ARG A 562 2.28 12.39 13.95
CA ARG A 562 2.36 13.77 13.43
C ARG A 562 3.79 14.24 13.36
N GLY A 563 4.09 15.08 12.36
CA GLY A 563 5.45 15.55 12.09
C GLY A 563 6.39 14.39 11.82
N VAL A 564 6.02 13.54 10.86
CA VAL A 564 6.68 12.26 10.63
C VAL A 564 8.03 12.47 9.95
N PRO A 565 9.13 11.90 10.49
CA PRO A 565 10.47 12.00 9.92
C PRO A 565 10.59 11.20 8.61
N GLN A 566 11.73 11.33 7.91
CA GLN A 566 12.04 10.51 6.74
C GLN A 566 12.03 9.02 7.04
N SER A 567 12.39 8.58 8.25
CA SER A 567 12.06 7.23 8.68
C SER A 567 11.91 7.09 10.18
N PHE A 568 11.01 6.20 10.56
CA PHE A 568 10.89 5.71 11.93
C PHE A 568 10.46 4.23 11.93
N ALA A 569 10.73 3.55 13.02
CA ALA A 569 10.23 2.21 13.27
C ALA A 569 9.73 2.12 14.70
N SER A 570 8.52 1.60 14.89
CA SER A 570 7.94 1.26 16.18
C SER A 570 7.74 -0.25 16.25
N VAL A 571 8.27 -0.90 17.28
CA VAL A 571 8.15 -2.35 17.47
C VAL A 571 7.33 -2.61 18.74
N LEU A 572 6.33 -3.48 18.63
CA LEU A 572 5.54 -4.04 19.72
C LEU A 572 5.98 -5.47 19.94
N GLN A 573 6.44 -5.83 21.14
CA GLN A 573 6.94 -7.18 21.42
C GLN A 573 6.21 -7.84 22.58
N GLU A 574 6.29 -9.17 22.61
CA GLU A 574 5.72 -9.97 23.68
C GLU A 574 6.30 -9.62 25.06
N PRO A 575 5.49 -9.68 26.12
CA PRO A 575 5.97 -9.54 27.49
C PRO A 575 6.87 -10.74 27.86
N GLY A 576 7.99 -10.48 28.54
CA GLY A 576 8.79 -11.55 29.17
C GLY A 576 9.93 -12.13 28.32
N SER A 577 10.12 -11.69 27.08
CA SER A 577 11.31 -11.98 26.25
C SER A 577 12.59 -11.29 26.75
N GLY A 578 12.51 -10.46 27.80
CA GLY A 578 13.60 -9.61 28.26
C GLY A 578 13.83 -8.38 27.38
N THR A 579 12.95 -8.14 26.41
CA THR A 579 12.99 -7.00 25.49
C THR A 579 11.83 -6.05 25.76
N ALA A 580 11.87 -4.86 25.14
CA ALA A 580 10.86 -3.84 25.33
C ALA A 580 9.55 -4.20 24.63
N VAL A 581 8.43 -4.14 25.36
CA VAL A 581 7.07 -4.35 24.83
C VAL A 581 6.71 -3.26 23.82
N PHE A 582 7.27 -2.07 23.98
CA PHE A 582 7.18 -1.00 22.99
C PHE A 582 8.56 -0.40 22.80
N SER A 583 9.01 -0.26 21.55
CA SER A 583 10.17 0.55 21.21
C SER A 583 9.88 1.40 19.98
N THR A 584 10.49 2.57 19.89
CA THR A 584 10.44 3.44 18.72
C THR A 584 11.83 3.99 18.47
N THR A 585 12.27 3.96 17.21
CA THR A 585 13.54 4.54 16.76
C THR A 585 13.25 5.51 15.62
N VAL A 586 13.77 6.74 15.72
CA VAL A 586 13.77 7.73 14.64
C VAL A 586 15.18 7.87 14.08
N SER A 587 15.33 7.81 12.76
CA SER A 587 16.65 7.92 12.13
C SER A 587 17.08 9.36 11.88
N GLY A 588 18.37 9.57 11.59
CA GLY A 588 18.87 10.87 11.09
C GLY A 588 18.84 12.03 12.08
N GLY A 589 18.61 11.77 13.38
CA GLY A 589 18.52 12.83 14.41
C GLY A 589 17.24 13.67 14.37
N ALA A 590 16.30 13.30 13.49
CA ALA A 590 14.97 13.88 13.39
C ALA A 590 14.11 13.53 14.61
N SER A 591 12.88 14.04 14.65
CA SER A 591 11.90 13.74 15.67
C SER A 591 10.51 13.59 15.08
N ILE A 592 9.65 12.86 15.77
CA ILE A 592 8.21 12.83 15.60
C ILE A 592 7.60 13.92 16.50
N ASP A 593 6.72 14.76 15.98
CA ASP A 593 6.08 15.82 16.78
C ASP A 593 5.12 15.24 17.82
N GLU A 594 4.27 14.28 17.43
CA GLU A 594 3.38 13.53 18.35
C GLU A 594 3.20 12.10 17.82
N LEU A 595 3.59 11.09 18.61
CA LEU A 595 3.26 9.68 18.36
C LEU A 595 2.11 9.29 19.27
N ARG A 596 0.97 8.91 18.68
CA ARG A 596 -0.13 8.26 19.37
C ARG A 596 -0.21 6.82 18.86
N LEU A 597 -0.24 5.85 19.76
CA LEU A 597 -0.38 4.45 19.42
C LEU A 597 -1.30 3.78 20.44
N ALA A 598 -2.18 2.92 19.99
CA ALA A 598 -2.99 2.06 20.82
C ALA A 598 -3.04 0.67 20.21
N ALA A 599 -2.96 -0.37 21.03
CA ALA A 599 -3.07 -1.76 20.58
C ALA A 599 -3.95 -2.55 21.56
N GLY A 600 -4.65 -3.55 21.03
CA GLY A 600 -5.64 -4.35 21.76
C GLY A 600 -6.91 -3.55 22.04
N ILE A 601 -7.47 -3.64 23.25
CA ILE A 601 -8.69 -2.88 23.62
C ILE A 601 -8.44 -1.37 23.84
N GLY A 602 -7.19 -0.92 23.68
CA GLY A 602 -6.79 0.47 23.91
C GLY A 602 -7.42 1.43 22.92
N THR A 603 -7.93 2.55 23.44
CA THR A 603 -8.30 3.69 22.58
C THR A 603 -7.11 4.60 22.33
N LEU A 604 -7.03 5.16 21.12
CA LEU A 604 -6.00 6.11 20.74
C LEU A 604 -6.08 7.38 21.62
N PRO A 605 -5.05 7.73 22.41
CA PRO A 605 -5.10 8.85 23.35
C PRO A 605 -5.45 10.19 22.67
N ALA A 606 -6.17 11.11 23.32
CA ALA A 606 -6.57 12.37 22.70
C ALA A 606 -5.38 13.29 22.31
N THR A 607 -5.51 14.01 21.20
CA THR A 607 -4.56 15.04 20.75
C THR A 607 -4.55 16.23 21.71
N GLY A 608 -3.40 16.91 21.86
CA GLY A 608 -3.33 18.15 22.65
C GLY A 608 -3.44 18.01 24.17
N ALA A 609 -3.51 16.78 24.70
CA ALA A 609 -3.41 16.55 26.15
C ALA A 609 -2.17 17.22 26.77
N ALA A 610 -2.34 17.73 28.01
CA ALA A 610 -1.30 18.43 28.76
C ALA A 610 -0.14 17.52 29.18
N SER A 611 -0.37 16.20 29.20
CA SER A 611 0.63 15.17 29.49
C SER A 611 0.67 14.13 28.38
N ASP A 612 1.86 13.58 28.20
CA ASP A 612 2.12 12.35 27.46
C ASP A 612 1.69 11.13 28.31
N LYS A 613 1.52 9.98 27.67
CA LYS A 613 1.00 8.75 28.27
C LYS A 613 1.81 7.54 27.80
N LEU A 614 2.16 6.65 28.72
CA LEU A 614 2.61 5.29 28.43
C LEU A 614 1.82 4.34 29.33
N ALA A 615 0.89 3.61 28.73
CA ALA A 615 0.11 2.60 29.42
C ALA A 615 0.33 1.22 28.79
N TYR A 616 0.44 0.22 29.66
CA TYR A 616 0.50 -1.19 29.31
C TYR A 616 -0.38 -1.99 30.27
N ILE A 617 -1.29 -2.80 29.76
CA ILE A 617 -2.10 -3.70 30.59
C ILE A 617 -1.97 -5.07 29.97
N ASP A 618 -1.35 -5.98 30.70
CA ASP A 618 -1.33 -7.39 30.36
C ASP A 618 -2.52 -8.10 31.01
N GLY A 619 -3.11 -9.06 30.31
CA GLY A 619 -4.29 -9.79 30.79
C GLY A 619 -5.06 -10.49 29.68
N THR A 620 -6.34 -10.80 29.95
CA THR A 620 -7.24 -11.38 28.95
C THR A 620 -7.57 -10.43 27.80
N GLU A 621 -7.44 -9.13 28.07
CA GLU A 621 -7.63 -8.04 27.11
C GLU A 621 -6.38 -7.15 27.19
N PRO A 622 -5.28 -7.54 26.52
CA PRO A 622 -4.07 -6.75 26.53
C PRO A 622 -4.31 -5.35 25.95
N GLU A 623 -3.70 -4.34 26.55
CA GLU A 623 -3.76 -2.94 26.11
C GLU A 623 -2.35 -2.36 26.06
N ILE A 624 -2.01 -1.73 24.93
CA ILE A 624 -0.89 -0.78 24.85
C ILE A 624 -1.50 0.57 24.48
N SER A 625 -1.14 1.64 25.18
CA SER A 625 -1.62 3.00 24.87
C SER A 625 -0.52 4.03 25.12
N VAL A 626 0.03 4.56 24.04
CA VAL A 626 1.18 5.45 23.99
C VAL A 626 0.77 6.80 23.41
N LYS A 627 1.23 7.86 24.04
CA LYS A 627 1.25 9.24 23.54
C LYS A 627 2.55 9.89 23.94
N LEU A 628 3.41 10.24 22.98
CA LEU A 628 4.70 10.90 23.22
C LEU A 628 4.86 12.10 22.30
N THR A 629 5.27 13.25 22.83
CA THR A 629 5.49 14.48 22.06
C THR A 629 6.99 14.73 21.87
N GLY A 630 7.40 15.15 20.65
CA GLY A 630 8.79 15.48 20.33
C GLY A 630 9.75 14.29 20.37
N LEU A 631 9.29 13.11 19.97
CA LEU A 631 9.98 11.84 20.15
C LEU A 631 11.13 11.62 19.15
N LYS A 632 12.32 11.27 19.64
CA LYS A 632 13.46 10.77 18.85
C LYS A 632 13.69 9.27 19.03
N GLY A 633 13.28 8.73 20.17
CA GLY A 633 13.36 7.31 20.47
C GLY A 633 12.65 7.01 21.79
N ALA A 634 12.05 5.83 21.88
CA ALA A 634 11.47 5.35 23.14
C ALA A 634 11.67 3.85 23.27
N SER A 635 11.72 3.38 24.51
CA SER A 635 11.72 1.96 24.84
C SER A 635 11.02 1.78 26.16
N PHE A 636 10.06 0.87 26.25
CA PHE A 636 9.35 0.53 27.48
C PHE A 636 9.28 -0.99 27.64
N ALA A 637 9.98 -1.48 28.65
CA ALA A 637 9.87 -2.83 29.17
C ALA A 637 9.15 -2.77 30.52
N PRO A 638 8.08 -3.54 30.78
CA PRO A 638 7.39 -3.49 32.06
C PRO A 638 8.03 -4.42 33.13
N SER A 639 8.81 -5.42 32.71
CA SER A 639 9.48 -6.39 33.61
C SER A 639 10.88 -6.83 33.09
N PRO A 640 12.00 -6.40 33.71
CA PRO A 640 12.05 -5.32 34.69
C PRO A 640 11.48 -4.03 34.09
N THR A 641 10.93 -3.16 34.94
CA THR A 641 10.45 -1.86 34.45
C THR A 641 11.66 -1.07 33.95
N ALA A 642 11.75 -0.83 32.65
CA ALA A 642 12.79 -0.03 32.05
C ALA A 642 12.15 0.88 31.00
N LEU A 643 12.36 2.17 31.15
CA LEU A 643 11.89 3.20 30.26
C LEU A 643 13.10 3.98 29.75
N THR A 644 13.23 4.09 28.44
CA THR A 644 14.17 5.01 27.80
C THR A 644 13.38 5.97 26.94
N LEU A 645 13.62 7.26 27.06
CA LEU A 645 12.97 8.32 26.29
C LEU A 645 14.01 9.28 25.75
N ASP A 646 14.12 9.35 24.43
CA ASP A 646 14.87 10.37 23.71
C ASP A 646 13.89 11.35 23.07
N ASN A 647 13.95 12.63 23.45
CA ASN A 647 12.99 13.66 23.04
C ASN A 647 13.65 14.98 22.63
N VAL A 648 12.90 15.83 21.94
CA VAL A 648 13.20 17.24 21.72
C VAL A 648 12.77 18.02 22.95
N GLU A 649 13.76 18.54 23.68
CA GLU A 649 13.55 19.19 24.99
C GLU A 649 12.48 20.29 24.97
N ALA A 650 12.43 21.11 23.91
CA ALA A 650 11.46 22.19 23.80
C ALA A 650 10.00 21.71 23.69
N LEU A 651 9.78 20.44 23.37
CA LEU A 651 8.49 19.83 23.14
C LEU A 651 8.10 18.82 24.25
N THR A 652 8.97 18.60 25.25
CA THR A 652 8.69 17.60 26.28
C THR A 652 7.52 18.00 27.17
N LYS A 653 6.65 17.02 27.43
CA LYS A 653 5.53 17.13 28.37
C LYS A 653 5.74 16.18 29.54
N PRO A 654 5.02 16.36 30.66
CA PRO A 654 4.97 15.35 31.69
C PRO A 654 4.46 14.02 31.12
N VAL A 655 5.10 12.90 31.44
CA VAL A 655 4.70 11.56 30.96
C VAL A 655 4.04 10.80 32.10
N ALA A 656 2.78 10.43 31.93
CA ALA A 656 2.08 9.53 32.85
C ALA A 656 2.39 8.07 32.49
N LEU A 657 2.85 7.29 33.47
CA LEU A 657 3.12 5.87 33.33
C LEU A 657 2.01 5.05 33.99
N SER A 658 1.59 3.97 33.34
CA SER A 658 0.74 2.95 33.92
C SER A 658 1.12 1.60 33.35
N ALA A 659 1.38 0.60 34.18
CA ALA A 659 1.60 -0.76 33.71
C ALA A 659 0.87 -1.76 34.60
N LYS A 660 0.28 -2.81 34.03
CA LYS A 660 -0.22 -3.98 34.76
C LYS A 660 0.42 -5.20 34.14
N VAL A 661 1.16 -5.97 34.94
CA VAL A 661 1.94 -7.13 34.48
C VAL A 661 1.46 -8.37 35.22
N PRO A 662 1.22 -9.52 34.56
CA PRO A 662 0.72 -10.70 35.19
C PRO A 662 1.81 -11.27 36.09
N ASN A 663 1.42 -11.69 37.29
CA ASN A 663 2.31 -12.39 38.19
C ASN A 663 1.96 -13.88 38.15
N THR A 664 2.92 -14.72 37.76
CA THR A 664 2.71 -16.18 37.62
C THR A 664 2.35 -16.88 38.94
N THR A 665 2.62 -16.25 40.09
CA THR A 665 2.45 -16.85 41.42
C THR A 665 1.56 -16.03 42.36
N GLY A 666 0.96 -14.93 41.90
CA GLY A 666 0.24 -14.00 42.76
C GLY A 666 -0.65 -13.03 41.99
N PRO A 667 -1.20 -12.00 42.66
CA PRO A 667 -1.95 -10.95 41.97
C PRO A 667 -1.03 -10.14 41.04
N ASP A 668 -1.60 -9.65 39.95
CA ASP A 668 -0.90 -8.82 38.96
C ASP A 668 -0.21 -7.64 39.62
N MET A 669 1.03 -7.38 39.19
CA MET A 669 1.77 -6.20 39.58
C MET A 669 1.19 -4.99 38.85
N THR A 670 0.89 -3.91 39.57
CA THR A 670 0.59 -2.63 38.93
C THR A 670 1.70 -1.63 39.20
N LEU A 671 2.03 -0.85 38.18
CA LEU A 671 2.93 0.30 38.20
C LEU A 671 2.11 1.52 37.77
N SER A 672 2.29 2.63 38.45
CA SER A 672 1.81 3.94 38.01
C SER A 672 2.84 5.00 38.33
N GLY A 673 2.90 6.08 37.56
CA GLY A 673 3.90 7.11 37.79
C GLY A 673 3.76 8.35 36.93
N THR A 674 4.59 9.34 37.22
CA THR A 674 4.71 10.56 36.42
C THR A 674 6.18 10.96 36.30
N LEU A 675 6.63 11.26 35.08
CA LEU A 675 7.92 11.89 34.79
C LEU A 675 7.63 13.34 34.40
N ASN A 676 7.99 14.29 35.25
CA ASN A 676 7.71 15.70 35.00
C ASN A 676 8.94 16.41 34.44
N LYS A 677 8.81 16.96 33.23
CA LYS A 677 9.90 17.53 32.43
C LYS A 677 11.05 16.54 32.24
N PRO A 678 10.81 15.42 31.54
CA PRO A 678 11.92 14.56 31.12
C PRO A 678 12.91 15.40 30.31
N SER A 679 14.20 15.12 30.47
CA SER A 679 15.22 15.78 29.68
C SER A 679 15.24 15.20 28.25
N PHE A 680 16.15 15.67 27.40
CA PHE A 680 16.23 15.15 26.03
C PHE A 680 16.58 13.66 25.96
N HIS A 681 17.18 13.08 27.02
CA HIS A 681 17.39 11.64 27.19
C HIS A 681 17.04 11.29 28.63
N THR A 682 16.07 10.41 28.85
CA THR A 682 15.63 9.98 30.18
C THR A 682 15.59 8.46 30.21
N GLU A 683 16.46 7.85 31.00
CA GLU A 683 16.40 6.43 31.33
C GLU A 683 15.83 6.28 32.74
N VAL A 684 14.84 5.41 32.95
CA VAL A 684 14.31 5.03 34.25
C VAL A 684 14.23 3.52 34.29
N SER A 685 15.08 2.88 35.08
CA SER A 685 14.89 1.46 35.42
C SER A 685 14.29 1.35 36.82
N ALA A 686 13.42 0.37 37.03
CA ALA A 686 12.93 -0.04 38.32
C ALA A 686 12.82 -1.57 38.35
N VAL A 687 13.55 -2.20 39.25
CA VAL A 687 13.57 -3.67 39.38
C VAL A 687 12.95 -4.04 40.73
N PRO A 688 11.72 -4.58 40.75
CA PRO A 688 11.24 -5.35 41.88
C PRO A 688 12.04 -6.65 41.95
N ALA A 689 12.83 -6.86 43.01
CA ALA A 689 13.51 -8.14 43.16
C ALA A 689 12.49 -9.28 43.35
N GLY A 690 12.73 -10.41 42.68
CA GLY A 690 12.01 -11.67 42.89
C GLY A 690 12.05 -12.16 44.34
N ALA A 691 11.42 -13.30 44.62
CA ALA A 691 11.15 -13.84 45.96
C ALA A 691 12.28 -13.59 46.99
N ALA A 692 12.08 -12.55 47.80
CA ALA A 692 12.88 -12.09 48.93
C ALA A 692 14.35 -11.65 48.67
N PRO A 693 14.79 -10.53 49.29
CA PRO A 693 14.02 -9.47 49.94
C PRO A 693 13.40 -8.48 48.92
N ALA A 694 12.24 -7.91 49.25
CA ALA A 694 11.61 -6.83 48.48
C ALA A 694 12.62 -5.69 48.33
N LYS A 695 13.04 -5.43 47.10
CA LYS A 695 14.02 -4.39 46.75
C LYS A 695 13.43 -3.59 45.61
N LEU A 696 13.37 -2.27 45.79
CA LEU A 696 13.12 -1.32 44.70
C LEU A 696 14.47 -0.68 44.37
N SER A 697 15.08 -1.08 43.25
CA SER A 697 16.26 -0.40 42.70
C SER A 697 15.85 0.43 41.51
N PHE A 698 16.29 1.68 41.42
CA PHE A 698 16.06 2.51 40.25
C PHE A 698 17.28 3.33 39.86
N ALA A 699 17.45 3.55 38.56
CA ALA A 699 18.48 4.39 37.99
C ALA A 699 17.83 5.44 37.08
N VAL A 700 18.28 6.70 37.17
CA VAL A 700 17.83 7.78 36.31
C VAL A 700 19.01 8.42 35.60
N THR A 701 18.99 8.46 34.27
CA THR A 701 19.98 9.22 33.47
C THR A 701 19.28 10.35 32.73
N ASN A 702 19.63 11.62 32.99
CA ASN A 702 19.08 12.82 32.35
C ASN A 702 20.13 13.60 31.56
N GLY A 703 19.98 13.63 30.24
CA GLY A 703 20.77 14.47 29.33
C GLY A 703 22.16 13.92 28.98
N SER A 704 23.01 14.73 28.33
CA SER A 704 24.31 14.31 27.78
C SER A 704 25.41 14.74 28.73
N THR A 705 26.60 14.19 28.52
CA THR A 705 27.84 14.71 29.11
C THR A 705 28.05 16.19 28.83
N ALA A 706 27.55 16.73 27.70
CA ALA A 706 27.79 18.12 27.30
C ALA A 706 26.78 19.12 27.90
N THR A 707 25.54 18.71 28.15
CA THR A 707 24.48 19.59 28.67
C THR A 707 23.70 18.89 29.79
N PRO A 708 24.28 18.78 31.00
CA PRO A 708 23.63 18.13 32.14
C PRO A 708 22.41 18.95 32.57
N ARG A 709 21.28 18.28 32.76
CA ARG A 709 20.03 18.90 33.23
C ARG A 709 19.34 18.02 34.24
N THR A 710 18.63 18.65 35.16
CA THR A 710 17.84 17.98 36.18
C THR A 710 16.41 17.76 35.69
N MET A 711 15.82 16.60 35.98
CA MET A 711 14.39 16.36 35.82
C MET A 711 13.67 16.95 37.05
N SER A 712 12.54 17.64 36.82
CA SER A 712 11.86 18.37 37.90
C SER A 712 11.31 17.45 38.98
N SER A 713 10.62 16.38 38.57
CA SER A 713 10.15 15.35 39.49
C SER A 713 9.92 14.01 38.80
N LEU A 714 10.13 12.92 39.54
CA LEU A 714 9.76 11.56 39.19
C LEU A 714 8.84 11.02 40.28
N SER A 715 7.74 10.37 39.94
CA SER A 715 6.95 9.60 40.90
C SER A 715 6.63 8.23 40.33
N LEU A 716 6.83 7.18 41.12
CA LEU A 716 6.52 5.80 40.77
C LEU A 716 5.81 5.14 41.95
N SER A 717 4.76 4.37 41.69
CA SER A 717 4.01 3.61 42.67
C SER A 717 3.78 2.20 42.11
N PHE A 718 4.09 1.21 42.93
CA PHE A 718 3.97 -0.21 42.64
C PHE A 718 2.96 -0.83 43.61
N THR A 719 2.14 -1.75 43.14
CA THR A 719 1.37 -2.67 44.00
C THR A 719 1.63 -4.11 43.58
N ASN A 720 1.56 -5.04 44.53
CA ASN A 720 1.83 -6.46 44.31
C ASN A 720 3.21 -6.74 43.69
N ALA A 721 4.19 -5.90 44.01
CA ALA A 721 5.56 -6.06 43.56
C ALA A 721 6.24 -7.14 44.40
N SER A 722 6.12 -8.40 43.98
CA SER A 722 6.70 -9.55 44.70
C SER A 722 6.14 -9.66 46.12
N SER A 723 6.99 -9.77 47.15
CA SER A 723 6.60 -9.87 48.56
C SER A 723 6.14 -8.54 49.19
N SER A 724 6.20 -7.42 48.47
CA SER A 724 5.72 -6.13 48.98
C SER A 724 4.31 -5.84 48.44
N PRO A 725 3.31 -5.61 49.32
CA PRO A 725 1.96 -5.24 48.90
C PRO A 725 1.94 -3.93 48.10
N SER A 726 2.79 -2.96 48.47
CA SER A 726 2.91 -1.67 47.79
C SER A 726 4.22 -0.96 48.10
N ALA A 727 4.73 -0.22 47.11
CA ALA A 727 5.85 0.68 47.26
C ALA A 727 5.59 1.96 46.44
N ALA A 728 5.98 3.12 46.95
CA ALA A 728 5.92 4.38 46.22
C ALA A 728 7.20 5.17 46.45
N VAL A 729 7.65 5.87 45.42
CA VAL A 729 8.79 6.79 45.46
C VAL A 729 8.42 8.05 44.69
N SER A 730 8.79 9.20 45.23
CA SER A 730 8.70 10.50 44.59
C SER A 730 10.00 11.24 44.82
N LEU A 731 10.63 11.65 43.72
CA LEU A 731 11.85 12.42 43.68
C LEU A 731 11.52 13.80 43.14
N THR A 732 12.12 14.84 43.71
CA THR A 732 12.18 16.17 43.10
C THR A 732 13.63 16.64 42.99
N ASN A 733 13.91 17.52 42.04
CA ASN A 733 15.27 17.93 41.67
C ASN A 733 16.14 16.71 41.30
N VAL A 734 15.62 15.86 40.42
CA VAL A 734 16.29 14.61 40.05
C VAL A 734 17.53 14.96 39.23
N PRO A 735 18.72 14.54 39.66
CA PRO A 735 19.95 14.96 39.03
C PRO A 735 20.21 14.20 37.72
N ARG A 736 21.40 14.39 37.14
CA ARG A 736 21.73 13.76 35.85
C ARG A 736 21.87 12.26 35.96
N SER A 737 22.43 11.75 37.04
CA SER A 737 22.48 10.34 37.37
C SER A 737 21.91 10.18 38.77
N PHE A 738 21.02 9.22 38.97
CA PHE A 738 20.56 8.91 40.32
C PHE A 738 20.28 7.43 40.45
N THR A 739 20.92 6.79 41.41
CA THR A 739 20.62 5.43 41.81
C THR A 739 19.96 5.42 43.19
N GLY A 740 18.85 4.71 43.30
CA GLY A 740 18.12 4.54 44.54
C GLY A 740 17.85 3.07 44.82
N CYS A 741 17.93 2.69 46.08
CA CYS A 741 17.57 1.39 46.57
C CYS A 741 16.84 1.52 47.89
N VAL A 742 15.71 0.85 48.01
CA VAL A 742 15.02 0.62 49.29
C VAL A 742 14.67 -0.86 49.39
N ALA A 743 14.89 -1.46 50.57
CA ALA A 743 14.55 -2.86 50.80
C ALA A 743 14.09 -3.17 52.23
N ASP A 744 13.17 -4.13 52.35
CA ASP A 744 12.83 -4.83 53.59
C ASP A 744 13.89 -5.91 53.81
N GLY A 745 14.88 -5.66 54.67
CA GLY A 745 16.09 -6.48 54.80
C GLY A 745 17.39 -5.72 54.54
N GLY A 746 18.49 -6.44 54.34
CA GLY A 746 19.86 -5.90 54.21
C GLY A 746 20.44 -5.78 52.81
N SER A 747 19.61 -5.73 51.76
CA SER A 747 20.06 -5.94 50.38
C SER A 747 20.47 -4.68 49.61
N CYS A 748 20.22 -3.47 50.13
CA CYS A 748 20.61 -2.23 49.44
C CYS A 748 22.06 -1.81 49.69
N VAL A 749 22.54 -2.02 50.91
CA VAL A 749 23.93 -1.73 51.27
C VAL A 749 24.77 -2.96 50.97
N SER A 750 25.71 -2.83 50.02
CA SER A 750 26.63 -3.91 49.65
C SER A 750 27.46 -4.40 50.86
N THR A 751 28.05 -5.60 50.75
CA THR A 751 28.92 -6.23 51.76
C THR A 751 30.14 -5.40 52.19
N ALA A 752 30.34 -4.21 51.62
CA ALA A 752 31.35 -3.21 51.99
C ALA A 752 31.28 -2.72 53.46
N VAL A 753 30.29 -3.16 54.24
CA VAL A 753 30.34 -3.12 55.71
C VAL A 753 31.56 -3.89 56.27
N ALA A 754 32.25 -4.70 55.45
CA ALA A 754 33.56 -5.27 55.76
C ALA A 754 34.60 -4.23 56.24
N ASP A 755 34.46 -2.96 55.85
CA ASP A 755 35.31 -1.85 56.27
C ASP A 755 34.91 -1.21 57.61
N LEU A 756 33.84 -1.67 58.29
CA LEU A 756 33.68 -1.33 59.70
C LEU A 756 34.94 -1.83 60.42
N PRO A 757 35.66 -0.96 61.15
CA PRO A 757 36.89 -1.35 61.82
C PRO A 757 36.61 -2.58 62.67
N ALA A 758 37.35 -3.68 62.46
CA ALA A 758 37.12 -4.94 63.16
C ALA A 758 37.04 -4.76 64.70
N ALA A 759 37.72 -3.73 65.21
CA ALA A 759 37.72 -3.28 66.60
C ALA A 759 36.33 -2.90 67.17
N VAL A 760 35.40 -2.40 66.34
CA VAL A 760 34.07 -1.95 66.80
C VAL A 760 33.20 -3.11 67.28
N LEU A 761 33.41 -4.31 66.73
CA LEU A 761 32.63 -5.51 67.07
C LEU A 761 33.43 -6.54 67.87
N SER A 762 34.75 -6.62 67.67
CA SER A 762 35.61 -7.55 68.42
C SER A 762 35.78 -7.18 69.90
N THR A 763 35.57 -5.91 70.26
CA THR A 763 35.54 -5.47 71.67
C THR A 763 34.27 -5.90 72.40
N TRP A 764 33.22 -6.30 71.67
CA TRP A 764 31.97 -6.81 72.26
C TRP A 764 32.01 -8.31 72.54
N THR A 765 32.93 -9.06 71.90
CA THR A 765 33.31 -10.41 72.31
C THR A 765 34.25 -10.42 73.52
N GLY A 766 34.20 -9.39 74.37
CA GLY A 766 35.05 -9.28 75.54
C GLY A 766 35.02 -10.57 76.37
N PRO A 767 36.17 -11.04 76.90
CA PRO A 767 36.32 -12.36 77.54
C PRO A 767 35.47 -12.59 78.80
N ASN A 768 34.67 -11.60 79.22
CA ASN A 768 33.78 -11.64 80.39
C ASN A 768 32.28 -11.56 80.03
N ALA A 769 31.89 -11.77 78.77
CA ALA A 769 30.47 -11.93 78.43
C ALA A 769 29.95 -13.24 79.04
N CYS A 770 29.22 -13.15 80.17
CA CYS A 770 28.70 -14.30 80.95
C CYS A 770 27.69 -15.18 80.16
N SER A 771 27.51 -14.95 78.86
CA SER A 771 27.06 -15.88 77.83
C SER A 771 27.58 -15.34 76.49
N PRO A 772 28.38 -16.08 75.70
CA PRO A 772 28.61 -15.70 74.32
C PRO A 772 27.23 -15.68 73.66
N GLN A 773 26.74 -14.50 73.28
CA GLN A 773 25.62 -14.50 72.34
C GLN A 773 26.10 -15.33 71.15
N PRO A 774 25.36 -16.38 70.74
CA PRO A 774 25.74 -17.15 69.58
C PRO A 774 25.92 -16.15 68.46
N GLN A 775 27.14 -16.05 67.92
CA GLN A 775 27.34 -15.43 66.62
C GLN A 775 26.33 -16.12 65.72
N VAL A 776 25.31 -15.39 65.27
CA VAL A 776 24.28 -15.96 64.40
C VAL A 776 25.04 -16.54 63.21
N PRO A 777 25.11 -17.88 63.06
CA PRO A 777 25.92 -18.50 62.02
C PRO A 777 25.36 -18.06 60.67
N GLY A 778 26.18 -17.39 59.85
CA GLY A 778 25.76 -16.84 58.55
C GLY A 778 25.70 -15.31 58.46
N ASN A 779 25.99 -14.57 59.54
CA ASN A 779 26.03 -13.10 59.48
C ASN A 779 27.35 -12.60 58.84
N VAL A 780 27.46 -12.77 57.52
CA VAL A 780 28.65 -12.50 56.70
C VAL A 780 29.10 -11.02 56.65
N ASN A 781 28.37 -10.08 57.24
CA ASN A 781 28.59 -8.64 57.04
C ASN A 781 28.92 -7.82 58.29
N ARG A 782 29.35 -8.45 59.40
CA ARG A 782 29.73 -7.71 60.62
C ARG A 782 28.61 -6.78 61.14
N ARG A 783 27.33 -7.14 60.97
CA ARG A 783 26.19 -6.37 61.49
C ARG A 783 25.78 -6.94 62.85
N PRO A 784 25.38 -6.13 63.86
CA PRO A 784 24.90 -6.67 65.13
C PRO A 784 23.66 -7.57 64.98
N TYR A 785 22.74 -7.18 64.08
CA TYR A 785 21.52 -7.91 63.75
C TYR A 785 21.30 -7.92 62.23
N SER A 786 20.43 -8.82 61.75
CA SER A 786 19.93 -8.71 60.38
C SER A 786 19.14 -7.40 60.24
N PRO A 787 19.44 -6.53 59.27
CA PRO A 787 18.65 -5.34 59.00
C PRO A 787 17.19 -5.72 58.74
N GLY A 788 16.28 -4.99 59.36
CA GLY A 788 14.87 -4.99 58.96
C GLY A 788 14.63 -4.02 57.80
N THR A 789 15.47 -3.00 57.64
CA THR A 789 15.35 -2.05 56.54
C THR A 789 16.73 -1.63 56.06
N SER A 790 16.90 -1.50 54.74
CA SER A 790 18.12 -1.01 54.11
C SER A 790 17.75 -0.03 53.00
N PHE A 791 18.53 1.05 52.88
CA PHE A 791 18.39 2.03 51.82
C PHE A 791 19.75 2.50 51.34
N ALA A 792 19.83 2.84 50.06
CA ALA A 792 21.03 3.42 49.45
C ALA A 792 20.60 4.37 48.34
N PHE A 793 21.00 5.63 48.44
CA PHE A 793 20.72 6.68 47.48
C PHE A 793 22.05 7.29 47.06
N ASP A 794 22.24 7.50 45.77
CA ASP A 794 23.47 8.05 45.21
C ASP A 794 23.11 8.85 43.97
N ASP A 795 23.52 10.11 43.88
CA ASP A 795 23.41 10.90 42.66
C ASP A 795 24.61 10.73 41.73
N ASP A 796 25.53 9.80 42.05
CA ASP A 796 26.79 9.55 41.35
C ASP A 796 27.61 10.83 41.13
N GLY A 797 27.50 11.78 42.07
CA GLY A 797 28.16 13.09 42.02
C GLY A 797 27.58 14.06 40.98
N SER A 798 26.44 13.72 40.36
CA SER A 798 25.89 14.44 39.22
C SER A 798 25.17 15.75 39.58
N SER A 799 24.80 15.96 40.85
CA SER A 799 24.39 17.28 41.34
C SER A 799 25.51 18.09 42.00
N GLY A 800 26.75 17.57 41.97
CA GLY A 800 27.93 18.15 42.61
C GLY A 800 28.10 17.70 44.05
N THR A 801 29.07 18.29 44.76
CA THR A 801 29.39 17.99 46.17
C THR A 801 29.14 19.17 47.11
N SER A 802 28.46 20.20 46.60
CA SER A 802 28.31 21.47 47.30
C SER A 802 27.33 21.36 48.48
N ASN A 803 27.42 22.27 49.44
CA ASN A 803 26.45 22.35 50.53
C ASN A 803 25.09 22.92 50.08
N ASN A 804 24.90 23.17 48.78
CA ASN A 804 23.69 23.78 48.26
C ASN A 804 22.56 22.74 48.19
N ILE A 805 21.69 22.78 49.19
CA ILE A 805 20.57 21.85 49.33
C ILE A 805 19.56 21.94 48.17
N ASN A 806 19.50 23.08 47.47
CA ASN A 806 18.67 23.21 46.27
C ASN A 806 19.16 22.33 45.10
N GLN A 807 20.39 21.81 45.18
CA GLN A 807 20.95 20.88 44.20
C GLN A 807 20.73 19.41 44.59
N MET A 808 20.41 19.12 45.86
CA MET A 808 20.16 17.76 46.32
C MET A 808 18.83 17.23 45.78
N VAL A 809 18.81 15.94 45.47
CA VAL A 809 17.55 15.24 45.20
C VAL A 809 16.72 15.20 46.49
N THR A 810 15.43 15.51 46.41
CA THR A 810 14.50 15.31 47.51
C THR A 810 13.73 14.03 47.28
N ILE A 811 13.71 13.14 48.27
CA ILE A 811 13.15 11.80 48.20
C ILE A 811 12.01 11.72 49.20
N ASN A 812 10.85 11.31 48.71
CA ASN A 812 9.75 10.76 49.49
C ASN A 812 9.57 9.31 49.05
N ALA A 813 9.51 8.37 49.98
CA ALA A 813 9.31 6.97 49.65
C ALA A 813 8.47 6.29 50.71
N SER A 814 7.68 5.31 50.32
CA SER A 814 6.95 4.44 51.25
C SER A 814 7.00 3.01 50.74
N MET A 815 7.24 2.04 51.61
CA MET A 815 7.22 0.62 51.26
C MET A 815 6.47 -0.15 52.34
N ALA A 816 5.46 -0.90 51.95
CA ALA A 816 4.83 -1.87 52.83
C ALA A 816 5.74 -3.12 52.88
N GLY A 817 6.37 -3.36 54.03
CA GLY A 817 7.14 -4.57 54.31
C GLY A 817 6.35 -5.58 55.15
N ALA A 818 6.85 -6.80 55.25
CA ALA A 818 6.28 -7.82 56.12
C ALA A 818 6.41 -7.43 57.60
N SER A 819 7.47 -6.67 57.93
CA SER A 819 7.76 -6.15 59.26
C SER A 819 7.00 -4.85 59.61
N GLY A 820 6.30 -4.26 58.64
CA GLY A 820 5.57 -2.99 58.75
C GLY A 820 5.99 -1.98 57.68
N ALA A 821 5.43 -0.78 57.73
CA ALA A 821 5.71 0.25 56.72
C ALA A 821 7.05 0.95 56.97
N PHE A 822 7.84 1.09 55.92
CA PHE A 822 8.96 2.02 55.84
C PHE A 822 8.49 3.31 55.17
N THR A 823 8.85 4.47 55.70
CA THR A 823 8.47 5.76 55.11
C THR A 823 9.63 6.75 55.21
N ILE A 824 9.90 7.44 54.11
CA ILE A 824 10.81 8.56 54.00
C ILE A 824 9.98 9.75 53.56
N ASN A 825 10.01 10.83 54.33
CA ASN A 825 9.41 12.11 53.97
C ASN A 825 10.50 13.18 53.94
N ASN A 826 10.70 13.78 52.77
CA ASN A 826 11.61 14.89 52.53
C ASN A 826 13.07 14.62 52.97
N LEU A 827 13.62 13.50 52.47
CA LEU A 827 15.05 13.19 52.56
C LEU A 827 15.80 13.89 51.43
N ARG A 828 16.82 14.70 51.76
CA ARG A 828 17.63 15.41 50.77
C ARG A 828 19.07 14.94 50.83
N VAL A 829 19.60 14.45 49.71
CA VAL A 829 20.89 13.74 49.68
C VAL A 829 21.65 14.00 48.37
N HIS A 830 22.97 13.88 48.43
CA HIS A 830 23.80 13.51 47.29
C HIS A 830 24.00 11.99 47.31
N THR A 831 24.64 11.51 48.37
CA THR A 831 24.81 10.09 48.67
C THR A 831 24.37 9.83 50.11
N LEU A 832 23.54 8.81 50.32
CA LEU A 832 23.21 8.31 51.66
C LEU A 832 22.86 6.83 51.60
N ARG A 833 23.60 6.04 52.36
CA ARG A 833 23.37 4.61 52.56
C ARG A 833 23.05 4.38 54.02
N GLY A 834 22.15 3.45 54.31
CA GLY A 834 21.80 3.14 55.68
C GLY A 834 21.12 1.80 55.87
N ASP A 835 21.30 1.24 57.05
CA ASP A 835 20.63 0.02 57.52
C ASP A 835 20.02 0.29 58.89
N VAL A 836 18.80 -0.20 59.13
CA VAL A 836 18.14 -0.14 60.43
C VAL A 836 17.68 -1.54 60.80
N ALA A 837 17.95 -1.96 62.03
CA ALA A 837 17.54 -3.26 62.54
C ALA A 837 17.01 -3.17 63.96
N ASP A 838 16.05 -4.02 64.28
CA ASP A 838 15.69 -4.43 65.63
C ASP A 838 16.17 -5.88 65.82
N SER A 839 16.66 -6.20 67.01
CA SER A 839 16.99 -7.58 67.38
C SER A 839 15.76 -8.46 67.63
N GLY A 840 14.57 -7.86 67.73
CA GLY A 840 13.34 -8.54 68.15
C GLY A 840 13.29 -8.83 69.64
N THR A 841 14.26 -8.34 70.41
CA THR A 841 14.31 -8.45 71.87
C THR A 841 14.36 -7.07 72.50
N THR A 842 13.63 -6.93 73.60
CA THR A 842 13.66 -5.74 74.45
C THR A 842 14.59 -5.96 75.64
N PHE A 843 15.05 -4.87 76.25
CA PHE A 843 15.68 -4.91 77.56
C PHE A 843 14.92 -4.01 78.53
N THR A 844 14.81 -4.47 79.78
CA THR A 844 14.16 -3.71 80.83
C THR A 844 15.07 -2.57 81.29
N PHE A 845 14.73 -1.34 80.94
CA PHE A 845 15.39 -0.14 81.43
C PHE A 845 14.82 0.23 82.80
N LYS A 846 15.64 0.11 83.86
CA LYS A 846 15.34 0.68 85.18
C LYS A 846 16.09 2.01 85.33
N PRO A 847 15.43 3.17 85.21
CA PRO A 847 16.07 4.43 85.55
C PRO A 847 16.52 4.43 87.01
N ILE A 848 17.58 5.18 87.33
CA ILE A 848 18.09 5.34 88.72
C ILE A 848 16.99 5.90 89.65
N VAL A 849 16.00 6.60 89.10
CA VAL A 849 14.84 7.15 89.79
C VAL A 849 13.64 6.22 89.55
N SER A 850 12.84 5.94 90.58
CA SER A 850 11.85 4.83 90.68
C SER A 850 10.62 4.90 89.75
N ILE A 851 10.81 5.23 88.49
CA ILE A 851 9.78 5.19 87.45
C ILE A 851 9.68 3.74 86.94
N SER A 852 8.47 3.29 86.63
CA SER A 852 8.18 1.96 86.09
C SER A 852 9.15 1.57 84.98
N ALA A 853 9.69 0.36 85.06
CA ALA A 853 10.69 -0.10 84.11
C ALA A 853 10.07 -0.20 82.71
N GLY A 854 10.60 0.60 81.77
CA GLY A 854 10.20 0.55 80.37
C GLY A 854 11.00 -0.51 79.63
N GLU A 855 10.35 -1.26 78.75
CA GLU A 855 11.04 -2.13 77.81
C GLU A 855 11.52 -1.29 76.62
N VAL A 856 12.83 -1.31 76.37
CA VAL A 856 13.47 -0.60 75.26
C VAL A 856 13.96 -1.63 74.25
N PRO A 857 13.65 -1.49 72.95
CA PRO A 857 14.13 -2.41 71.92
C PRO A 857 15.64 -2.30 71.75
N ARG A 858 16.32 -3.40 71.42
CA ARG A 858 17.72 -3.36 71.01
C ARG A 858 17.77 -3.16 69.51
N MET A 859 18.42 -2.09 69.08
CA MET A 859 18.44 -1.69 67.67
C MET A 859 19.80 -1.17 67.27
N TYR A 860 20.11 -1.23 65.97
CA TYR A 860 21.19 -0.45 65.39
C TYR A 860 20.72 0.31 64.16
N ALA A 861 21.37 1.44 63.90
CA ALA A 861 21.26 2.21 62.68
C ALA A 861 22.68 2.47 62.16
N TRP A 862 22.96 2.03 60.94
CA TRP A 862 24.18 2.35 60.21
C TRP A 862 23.87 3.41 59.16
N MET A 863 24.75 4.40 58.99
CA MET A 863 24.61 5.46 58.00
C MET A 863 25.96 5.84 57.39
N ASP A 864 25.99 6.05 56.09
CA ASP A 864 27.16 6.51 55.35
C ASP A 864 26.74 7.47 54.23
N SER A 865 27.18 8.71 54.29
CA SER A 865 26.99 9.70 53.23
C SER A 865 28.30 10.00 52.48
N GLU A 866 29.36 9.23 52.75
CA GLU A 866 30.71 9.50 52.24
C GLU A 866 31.20 10.93 52.59
N SER A 867 30.71 11.48 53.70
CA SER A 867 30.89 12.88 54.13
C SER A 867 30.18 13.94 53.28
N THR A 868 29.32 13.56 52.33
CA THR A 868 28.44 14.50 51.62
C THR A 868 27.31 14.98 52.53
N PRO A 869 26.82 16.22 52.38
CA PRO A 869 25.74 16.72 53.21
C PRO A 869 24.40 16.07 52.87
N PHE A 870 23.57 15.84 53.90
CA PHE A 870 22.21 15.34 53.76
C PHE A 870 21.27 15.94 54.82
N VAL A 871 19.96 15.86 54.57
CA VAL A 871 18.91 16.23 55.53
C VAL A 871 17.84 15.14 55.57
N VAL A 872 17.60 14.58 56.75
CA VAL A 872 16.50 13.65 57.03
C VAL A 872 15.43 14.42 57.81
N ASN A 873 14.28 14.73 57.19
CA ASN A 873 13.21 15.41 57.91
C ASN A 873 12.30 14.46 58.67
N ASP A 874 11.96 13.31 58.09
CA ASP A 874 11.16 12.29 58.76
C ASP A 874 11.38 10.93 58.07
N LEU A 875 12.18 10.06 58.70
CA LEU A 875 12.35 8.66 58.28
C LEU A 875 11.79 7.73 59.36
N ARG A 876 10.91 6.82 58.95
CA ARG A 876 10.18 5.90 59.82
C ARG A 876 10.38 4.48 59.38
N THR A 877 10.71 3.61 60.31
CA THR A 877 10.74 2.15 60.13
C THR A 877 9.91 1.50 61.25
N PRO A 878 9.54 0.22 61.15
CA PRO A 878 8.89 -0.48 62.25
C PRO A 878 9.69 -0.44 63.57
N ALA A 879 11.02 -0.48 63.47
CA ALA A 879 11.94 -0.40 64.61
C ALA A 879 12.20 1.04 65.11
N MET A 880 11.98 2.04 64.26
CA MET A 880 12.34 3.43 64.49
C MET A 880 11.18 4.34 64.06
N PRO A 881 10.25 4.66 64.95
CA PRO A 881 9.07 5.47 64.64
C PRO A 881 9.35 6.81 63.98
N LYS A 882 10.50 7.43 64.27
CA LYS A 882 10.90 8.71 63.67
C LYS A 882 12.40 8.94 63.76
N LEU A 883 13.00 9.41 62.68
CA LEU A 883 14.35 9.94 62.60
C LEU A 883 14.35 11.30 61.89
N VAL A 884 14.98 12.29 62.52
CA VAL A 884 15.25 13.64 62.01
C VAL A 884 16.74 13.93 62.18
N MET A 885 17.38 14.47 61.14
CA MET A 885 18.80 14.77 61.13
C MET A 885 19.14 15.90 60.15
N GLY A 886 19.82 16.93 60.63
CA GLY A 886 20.19 18.10 59.84
C GLY A 886 19.03 19.07 59.61
N THR A 887 19.36 20.23 59.03
CA THR A 887 18.42 21.26 58.54
C THR A 887 18.97 21.88 57.27
N ASP A 888 18.17 22.70 56.59
CA ASP A 888 18.59 23.38 55.37
C ASP A 888 19.81 24.30 55.58
N SER A 889 19.86 24.97 56.73
CA SER A 889 20.97 25.84 57.08
C SER A 889 22.17 25.09 57.65
N ALA A 890 21.99 23.84 58.09
CA ALA A 890 23.01 23.04 58.75
C ALA A 890 22.77 21.54 58.47
N PRO A 891 23.13 21.05 57.27
CA PRO A 891 22.94 19.66 56.88
C PRO A 891 23.87 18.73 57.67
N ALA A 892 23.46 17.48 57.81
CA ALA A 892 24.23 16.43 58.48
C ALA A 892 25.26 15.79 57.54
N ARG A 893 26.27 15.11 58.11
CA ARG A 893 27.27 14.31 57.39
C ARG A 893 27.61 13.02 58.15
N ALA A 894 27.79 11.95 57.39
CA ALA A 894 28.13 10.64 57.92
C ALA A 894 29.24 10.01 57.06
N ARG A 895 30.18 9.32 57.72
CA ARG A 895 31.18 8.49 57.04
C ARG A 895 31.32 7.15 57.76
N LYS A 896 30.69 6.10 57.25
CA LYS A 896 30.68 4.74 57.83
C LYS A 896 30.32 4.73 59.33
N ARG A 897 29.21 5.36 59.73
CA ARG A 897 28.85 5.57 61.14
C ARG A 897 27.80 4.57 61.62
N LEU A 898 27.95 4.10 62.85
CA LEU A 898 27.08 3.13 63.49
C LEU A 898 26.55 3.72 64.81
N ALA A 899 25.23 3.88 64.91
CA ALA A 899 24.52 4.10 66.16
C ALA A 899 23.93 2.76 66.63
N TRP A 900 24.14 2.41 67.91
CA TRP A 900 23.74 1.12 68.43
C TRP A 900 23.25 1.21 69.88
N VAL A 901 22.14 0.52 70.17
CA VAL A 901 21.62 0.27 71.52
C VAL A 901 21.86 -1.20 71.86
N PRO A 902 23.01 -1.55 72.46
CA PRO A 902 23.37 -2.94 72.76
C PRO A 902 22.43 -3.63 73.76
N GLY A 903 21.68 -2.86 74.56
CA GLY A 903 20.93 -3.36 75.72
C GLY A 903 21.86 -3.77 76.86
N ALA A 904 21.30 -3.87 78.08
CA ALA A 904 22.03 -4.38 79.24
C ALA A 904 21.56 -5.79 79.59
N VAL A 905 22.50 -6.71 79.84
CA VAL A 905 22.20 -8.01 80.44
C VAL A 905 22.44 -7.89 81.95
N ARG A 906 21.39 -7.68 82.74
CA ARG A 906 21.48 -7.90 84.18
C ARG A 906 21.27 -9.39 84.47
N SER A 907 22.34 -10.14 84.61
CA SER A 907 22.27 -11.38 85.40
C SER A 907 22.33 -10.98 86.87
N SER A 908 21.18 -11.00 87.56
CA SER A 908 21.08 -10.73 88.99
C SER A 908 21.65 -11.86 89.86
N ILE A 909 22.17 -12.94 89.27
CA ILE A 909 22.47 -14.19 90.00
C ILE A 909 23.98 -14.38 90.24
N LEU A 910 24.90 -13.69 89.54
CA LEU A 910 26.34 -14.03 89.62
C LEU A 910 27.34 -12.86 89.72
N GLY A 911 26.95 -11.65 90.11
CA GLY A 911 27.92 -10.57 90.39
C GLY A 911 28.72 -10.06 89.18
N CYS A 912 28.38 -10.47 87.95
CA CYS A 912 28.89 -9.87 86.71
C CYS A 912 28.35 -8.43 86.61
N SER A 913 29.06 -7.45 87.15
CA SER A 913 28.82 -6.02 86.89
C SER A 913 29.39 -5.71 85.51
N VAL A 914 28.65 -6.10 84.46
CA VAL A 914 29.00 -5.73 83.10
C VAL A 914 28.79 -4.22 83.01
N GLY A 915 29.88 -3.47 82.90
CA GLY A 915 29.82 -2.03 82.68
C GLY A 915 28.90 -1.75 81.51
N GLN A 916 27.94 -0.84 81.71
CA GLN A 916 27.08 -0.31 80.64
C GLN A 916 27.94 0.58 79.74
N ASN A 917 28.92 0.00 79.05
CA ASN A 917 29.77 0.74 78.15
C ASN A 917 29.00 0.91 76.85
N ILE A 918 28.27 2.01 76.76
CA ILE A 918 28.00 2.65 75.48
C ILE A 918 29.38 2.82 74.81
N SER A 919 29.53 2.35 73.58
CA SER A 919 30.80 2.46 72.87
C SER A 919 31.23 3.93 72.79
N THR A 920 32.32 4.29 73.46
CA THR A 920 32.90 5.64 73.36
C THR A 920 33.39 5.95 71.94
N GLN A 921 33.61 4.91 71.11
CA GLN A 921 33.93 5.06 69.68
C GLN A 921 32.74 5.57 68.85
N ALA A 922 31.51 5.49 69.37
CA ALA A 922 30.33 6.09 68.74
C ALA A 922 30.14 7.58 69.12
N GLN A 923 30.91 8.11 70.08
CA GLN A 923 30.89 9.53 70.42
C GLN A 923 31.52 10.35 69.29
N ASN A 924 30.89 11.46 68.93
CA ASN A 924 31.20 12.37 67.82
C ASN A 924 31.30 11.66 66.45
N ALA A 925 30.66 10.50 66.32
CA ALA A 925 30.70 9.71 65.11
C ALA A 925 29.89 10.40 64.01
N LEU A 926 28.75 11.00 64.32
CA LEU A 926 27.86 11.59 63.33
C LEU A 926 27.92 13.12 63.42
N ASP A 927 28.12 13.82 62.31
CA ASP A 927 27.88 15.26 62.28
C ASP A 927 26.39 15.45 62.00
N CYS A 928 25.60 15.64 63.04
CA CYS A 928 24.14 15.71 62.89
C CYS A 928 23.65 17.07 62.37
N GLY A 929 24.54 18.07 62.23
CA GLY A 929 24.16 19.42 61.86
C GLY A 929 23.10 20.02 62.81
N GLY A 930 22.06 20.62 62.22
CA GLY A 930 20.99 21.33 62.94
C GLY A 930 20.08 20.43 63.79
N ALA A 931 18.92 20.06 63.27
CA ALA A 931 17.90 19.31 64.01
C ALA A 931 18.32 17.84 64.19
N LYS A 932 18.00 17.27 65.35
CA LYS A 932 18.28 15.86 65.65
C LYS A 932 17.17 15.26 66.51
N GLU A 933 16.57 14.18 66.04
CA GLU A 933 15.58 13.40 66.79
C GLU A 933 15.62 11.95 66.33
N MET A 934 15.69 11.00 67.26
CA MET A 934 15.54 9.58 66.95
C MET A 934 14.61 8.96 67.98
N GLN A 935 13.35 8.78 67.62
CA GLN A 935 12.33 8.24 68.51
C GLN A 935 12.38 6.71 68.52
N LEU A 936 12.33 6.13 69.71
CA LEU A 936 12.13 4.69 69.93
C LEU A 936 10.76 4.45 70.56
N GLY A 937 10.04 3.45 70.08
CA GLY A 937 8.86 2.93 70.76
C GLY A 937 9.28 2.14 72.00
N THR A 938 8.72 2.47 73.16
CA THR A 938 8.90 1.72 74.41
C THR A 938 7.55 1.40 75.04
N SER A 939 7.51 0.48 76.00
CA SER A 939 6.27 0.17 76.72
C SER A 939 5.69 1.35 77.52
N ILE A 940 6.46 2.43 77.72
CA ILE A 940 6.05 3.64 78.47
C ILE A 940 5.86 4.88 77.58
N GLY A 941 5.97 4.75 76.25
CA GLY A 941 5.86 5.86 75.29
C GLY A 941 7.06 5.95 74.33
N THR A 942 7.26 7.12 73.70
CA THR A 942 8.40 7.34 72.80
C THR A 942 9.57 7.99 73.52
N LEU A 943 10.80 7.50 73.28
CA LEU A 943 12.03 8.08 73.81
C LEU A 943 12.87 8.67 72.68
N ASN A 944 13.33 9.92 72.81
CA ASN A 944 14.30 10.51 71.89
C ASN A 944 15.73 10.14 72.30
N MET A 945 16.35 9.23 71.55
CA MET A 945 17.70 8.73 71.79
C MET A 945 18.77 9.81 71.87
N PHE A 946 18.70 10.84 71.02
CA PHE A 946 19.71 11.89 70.99
C PHE A 946 19.66 12.81 72.21
N ASN A 947 18.57 12.79 72.96
CA ASN A 947 18.35 13.63 74.15
C ASN A 947 18.36 12.83 75.47
N LEU A 948 18.60 11.52 75.44
CA LEU A 948 18.63 10.71 76.66
C LEU A 948 19.93 10.95 77.44
N PRO A 949 19.87 11.49 78.67
CA PRO A 949 21.02 11.58 79.55
C PRO A 949 21.27 10.20 80.18
N LEU A 950 22.00 9.33 79.48
CA LEU A 950 22.39 8.03 80.01
C LEU A 950 23.69 8.20 80.83
N PHE A 951 23.53 8.43 82.14
CA PHE A 951 24.60 8.35 83.16
C PHE A 951 25.81 9.28 82.94
N GLY A 952 25.67 10.58 83.20
CA GLY A 952 26.81 11.51 83.36
C GLY A 952 27.56 11.88 82.08
N ASP A 953 27.54 11.03 81.06
CA ASP A 953 28.02 11.32 79.71
C ASP A 953 26.80 11.37 78.78
N VAL A 954 26.45 12.56 78.29
CA VAL A 954 25.49 12.70 77.20
C VAL A 954 25.99 11.82 76.05
N LEU A 955 25.14 10.96 75.51
CA LEU A 955 25.38 10.23 74.26
C LEU A 955 25.64 11.24 73.14
N GLY A 956 26.89 11.70 73.03
CA GLY A 956 27.33 12.63 72.00
C GLY A 956 27.45 11.91 70.67
N ILE A 957 26.43 11.14 70.23
CA ILE A 957 26.42 10.51 68.90
C ILE A 957 26.64 11.59 67.84
N CYS A 958 26.02 12.75 68.07
CA CYS A 958 26.19 13.97 67.29
C CYS A 958 27.42 14.77 67.78
N GLY A 959 28.47 14.82 66.97
CA GLY A 959 29.64 15.64 67.21
C GLY A 959 29.38 17.10 66.86
N GLY A 960 29.40 17.95 67.88
CA GLY A 960 29.38 19.40 67.78
C GLY A 960 29.85 19.96 69.11
N THR A 961 30.69 20.98 69.09
CA THR A 961 31.05 21.72 70.31
C THR A 961 29.77 22.26 70.93
N VAL A 962 29.44 21.75 72.12
CA VAL A 962 28.37 22.26 72.99
C VAL A 962 28.67 23.70 73.39
#